data_AF-H5XZL8-F1
#
_entry.id   AF-H5XZL8-F1
#
_cell.length_a   1.000
_cell.length_b   1.000
_cell.length_c   1.000
_cell.angle_alpha   90.00
_cell.angle_beta   90.00
_cell.angle_gamma   90.00
#
_symmetry.space_group_name_H-M   'P 1'
#
loop_
_entity.id
_entity.type
_entity.pdbx_description
1 polymer ?
#
loop_
_entity_poly.entity_id
_entity_poly.type
_entity_poly.pdbx_seq_one_letter_code
_entity_poly.pdbx_strand_id
1 'polypeptide(L)'
;MGFIIMQLVPARPVMAAFDQKAYYIEIGEKLEDMANQYNIPPVLLKAIAWMESGWKQYELDPATGQPLTDKPLIGRDGIGIGIMQISSYDPKDTATIERLKTDIDYNIEIGCQMLNQKWRAFPKIGDGDRNVLENWYFAVWGYNSWAVRNNPNVLTGKSAYQDSVFSLMGQKYNSAITFAPGATKISKSLLPPVNPPYYSSRWSTPATTHLGDLEIDPDSLVSSGGGPGVEAANGDYWFKYAPWSSYYALGFYVTAYNSPTVTNKSAISQKILSAYGNLLAEADSLVREGKDSSCSTAAKYYWTVLQGPKLDAGIAERADKGLQSALNKVITEADKLLLKDSASSYLTAAEDYGVVLQGSDLDADLEQRAKAGLTKAYEKILAEADKLAKEGTAASKASASKYYLTVLDGLVLDAGLTQRAKTGYELSRSIDQNPDSIYDPSRGQTPDPNPNPAPGPTPTPEPGSFSLERLYGTRAEDTAIKISQAGWADNSSPVVLLARVDRFQDALAAAPLAKKFKAPLLLTSPYQLDKAVLQELKRLGADNVYVIGGEGAITKPVTNALVKEDLTYERIFGDEAADTAAAIARKIGPSTQVILASSTSFPDALSASAPAADLGIPILLTEQGKLPAATKQILKDFGVTKTIIVGGKFAISPTFDAKGGPLASYGPLRLAGDTKYDTMLQIVKYFNQNPESIIFATGETFPDGLSGGAFAALTGSPMFLIPKGDLNSDTKAYLKSLSGTTKQAYILGGTGVITSTTEKTLGSLLTPQ
;
A
#
# COMPACT_ATOMS: atom_id res chain seq x y z
N MET A 1 34.23 -55.46 52.95
CA MET A 1 34.75 -54.16 52.48
C MET A 1 34.02 -53.79 51.20
N GLY A 2 33.09 -52.85 51.26
CA GLY A 2 32.43 -52.29 50.07
C GLY A 2 33.03 -50.94 49.74
N PHE A 3 33.58 -50.79 48.54
CA PHE A 3 34.11 -49.52 48.03
C PHE A 3 32.97 -48.66 47.46
N ILE A 4 32.80 -47.45 47.99
CA ILE A 4 31.93 -46.41 47.42
C ILE A 4 32.80 -45.53 46.51
N ILE A 5 32.48 -45.47 45.22
CA ILE A 5 33.08 -44.53 44.27
C ILE A 5 32.21 -43.28 44.25
N MET A 6 32.74 -42.17 44.76
CA MET A 6 32.12 -40.85 44.71
C MET A 6 32.52 -40.18 43.38
N GLN A 7 31.57 -39.95 42.48
CA GLN A 7 31.81 -39.16 41.27
C GLN A 7 31.75 -37.66 41.61
N LEU A 8 32.86 -36.95 41.35
CA LEU A 8 32.91 -35.48 41.38
C LEU A 8 32.35 -34.93 40.06
N VAL A 9 31.30 -34.11 40.15
CA VAL A 9 30.77 -33.32 39.04
C VAL A 9 31.58 -32.01 38.97
N PRO A 10 32.16 -31.64 37.81
CA PRO A 10 32.88 -30.37 37.69
C PRO A 10 31.91 -29.18 37.77
N ALA A 11 32.26 -28.18 38.59
CA ALA A 11 31.52 -26.93 38.68
C ALA A 11 31.53 -26.19 37.33
N ARG A 12 30.36 -25.77 36.85
CA ARG A 12 30.23 -24.90 35.68
C ARG A 12 30.90 -23.55 35.98
N PRO A 13 31.69 -22.99 35.06
CA PRO A 13 32.25 -21.65 35.25
C PRO A 13 31.12 -20.62 35.33
N VAL A 14 31.19 -19.73 36.31
CA VAL A 14 30.30 -18.56 36.42
C VAL A 14 30.65 -17.63 35.26
N MET A 15 29.79 -17.55 34.24
CA MET A 15 29.95 -16.57 33.16
C MET A 15 29.81 -15.17 33.73
N ALA A 16 30.66 -14.23 33.29
CA ALA A 16 30.55 -12.83 33.67
C ALA A 16 29.17 -12.26 33.29
N ALA A 17 28.62 -11.39 34.13
CA ALA A 17 27.34 -10.75 33.87
C ALA A 17 27.41 -9.89 32.59
N PHE A 18 26.38 -9.97 31.74
CA PHE A 18 26.27 -9.15 30.53
C PHE A 18 26.12 -7.67 30.86
N ASP A 19 27.02 -6.83 30.35
CA ASP A 19 26.90 -5.38 30.47
C ASP A 19 26.00 -4.81 29.37
N GLN A 20 24.70 -4.82 29.65
CA GLN A 20 23.68 -4.28 28.76
C GLN A 20 23.88 -2.79 28.45
N LYS A 21 24.50 -2.03 29.37
CA LYS A 21 24.76 -0.60 29.17
C LYS A 21 25.85 -0.40 28.13
N ALA A 22 26.96 -1.13 28.23
CA ALA A 22 28.03 -1.08 27.23
C ALA A 22 27.52 -1.48 25.83
N TYR A 23 26.67 -2.51 25.74
CA TYR A 23 26.04 -2.92 24.47
C TYR A 23 25.24 -1.78 23.82
N TYR A 24 24.35 -1.11 24.57
CA TYR A 24 23.56 -0.02 24.00
C TYR A 24 24.39 1.24 23.68
N ILE A 25 25.52 1.46 24.36
CA ILE A 25 26.46 2.52 23.98
C ILE A 25 27.06 2.21 22.61
N GLU A 26 27.59 1.01 22.40
CA GLU A 26 28.17 0.58 21.13
C GLU A 26 27.17 0.67 19.96
N ILE A 27 25.93 0.19 20.16
CA ILE A 27 24.88 0.31 19.13
C ILE A 27 24.52 1.77 18.86
N GLY A 28 24.52 2.61 19.90
CA GLY A 28 24.28 4.04 19.78
C GLY A 28 25.35 4.74 18.93
N GLU A 29 26.62 4.40 19.13
CA GLU A 29 27.76 4.90 18.35
C GLU A 29 27.65 4.47 16.88
N LYS A 30 27.35 3.19 16.62
CA LYS A 30 27.13 2.69 15.24
C LYS A 30 26.02 3.42 14.49
N LEU A 31 24.90 3.67 15.17
CA LEU A 31 23.78 4.45 14.60
C LEU A 31 24.20 5.89 14.32
N GLU A 32 25.00 6.49 15.19
CA GLU A 32 25.48 7.87 15.04
C GLU A 32 26.46 8.01 13.87
N ASP A 33 27.47 7.15 13.80
CA ASP A 33 28.47 7.14 12.73
C ASP A 33 27.79 6.96 11.36
N MET A 34 26.88 5.99 11.24
CA MET A 34 26.16 5.72 10.00
C MET A 34 25.20 6.87 9.65
N ALA A 35 24.52 7.46 10.64
CA ALA A 35 23.65 8.60 10.42
C ALA A 35 24.43 9.79 9.83
N ASN A 36 25.56 10.15 10.43
CA ASN A 36 26.43 11.22 9.96
C ASN A 36 26.97 10.93 8.56
N GLN A 37 27.44 9.70 8.30
CA GLN A 37 27.90 9.28 6.97
C GLN A 37 26.83 9.45 5.88
N TYR A 38 25.56 9.21 6.22
CA TYR A 38 24.41 9.33 5.31
C TYR A 38 23.70 10.69 5.39
N ASN A 39 24.26 11.64 6.13
CA ASN A 39 23.75 13.00 6.36
C ASN A 39 22.34 13.03 6.96
N ILE A 40 22.00 12.07 7.81
CA ILE A 40 20.74 11.96 8.56
C ILE A 40 21.02 12.40 9.99
N PRO A 41 20.19 13.23 10.65
CA PRO A 41 20.38 13.55 12.06
C PRO A 41 20.46 12.28 12.92
N PRO A 42 21.56 12.03 13.66
CA PRO A 42 21.70 10.85 14.51
C PRO A 42 20.51 10.61 15.44
N VAL A 43 19.98 11.65 16.08
CA VAL A 43 18.81 11.60 16.96
C VAL A 43 17.57 11.05 16.24
N LEU A 44 17.40 11.38 14.95
CA LEU A 44 16.30 10.88 14.12
C LEU A 44 16.47 9.39 13.82
N LEU A 45 17.65 8.98 13.36
CA LEU A 45 17.92 7.57 13.04
C LEU A 45 17.79 6.69 14.30
N LYS A 46 18.33 7.17 15.42
CA LYS A 46 18.22 6.57 16.75
C LYS A 46 16.75 6.38 17.16
N ALA A 47 15.91 7.39 16.98
CA ALA A 47 14.48 7.29 17.29
C ALA A 47 13.74 6.30 16.38
N ILE A 48 14.05 6.28 15.08
CA ILE A 48 13.50 5.29 14.13
C ILE A 48 13.91 3.87 14.54
N ALA A 49 15.21 3.61 14.69
CA ALA A 49 15.72 2.29 15.11
C ALA A 49 15.08 1.81 16.43
N TRP A 50 14.79 2.75 17.34
CA TRP A 50 14.10 2.41 18.58
C TRP A 50 12.64 2.05 18.36
N MET A 51 11.93 2.80 17.52
CA MET A 51 10.55 2.51 17.17
C MET A 51 10.42 1.17 16.45
N GLU A 52 11.38 0.87 15.57
CA GLU A 52 11.39 -0.34 14.75
C GLU A 52 11.74 -1.59 15.56
N SER A 53 12.79 -1.53 16.38
CA SER A 53 13.32 -2.73 17.04
C SER A 53 13.66 -2.54 18.51
N GLY A 54 13.67 -1.33 19.05
CA GLY A 54 14.26 -1.03 20.35
C GLY A 54 15.78 -1.19 20.35
N TRP A 55 16.43 -0.87 19.22
CA TRP A 55 17.88 -1.02 18.97
C TRP A 55 18.37 -2.47 19.03
N LYS A 56 17.62 -3.40 18.44
CA LYS A 56 17.94 -4.82 18.46
C LYS A 56 18.15 -5.33 17.04
N GLN A 57 19.38 -5.73 16.75
CA GLN A 57 19.66 -6.52 15.54
C GLN A 57 19.26 -7.99 15.71
N TYR A 58 19.34 -8.50 16.94
CA TYR A 58 19.14 -9.90 17.29
C TYR A 58 18.07 -10.04 18.38
N GLU A 59 17.50 -11.24 18.50
CA GLU A 59 16.74 -11.60 19.69
C GLU A 59 17.64 -11.56 20.94
N LEU A 60 17.04 -11.26 22.10
CA LEU A 60 17.77 -11.29 23.37
C LEU A 60 17.45 -12.59 24.12
N ASP A 61 18.47 -13.19 24.70
CA ASP A 61 18.32 -14.32 25.61
C ASP A 61 17.46 -13.90 26.82
N PRO A 62 16.34 -14.57 27.11
CA PRO A 62 15.44 -14.16 28.18
C PRO A 62 16.03 -14.26 29.59
N ALA A 63 17.06 -15.08 29.81
CA ALA A 63 17.65 -15.31 31.11
C ALA A 63 18.85 -14.38 31.39
N THR A 64 19.58 -14.00 30.35
CA THR A 64 20.84 -13.25 30.46
C THR A 64 20.78 -11.86 29.83
N GLY A 65 19.79 -11.59 28.97
CA GLY A 65 19.67 -10.35 28.20
C GLY A 65 20.67 -10.21 27.05
N GLN A 66 21.51 -11.22 26.81
CA GLN A 66 22.53 -11.19 25.76
C GLN A 66 21.92 -11.31 24.36
N PRO A 67 22.43 -10.59 23.35
CA PRO A 67 22.06 -10.82 21.96
C PRO A 67 22.40 -12.24 21.51
N LEU A 68 21.42 -12.93 20.95
CA LEU A 68 21.57 -14.24 20.31
C LEU A 68 21.99 -14.00 18.86
N THR A 69 23.29 -13.90 18.58
CA THR A 69 23.81 -13.51 17.25
C THR A 69 23.49 -14.50 16.13
N ASP A 70 23.05 -15.71 16.47
CA ASP A 70 22.50 -16.72 15.57
C ASP A 70 20.98 -16.55 15.31
N LYS A 71 20.33 -15.60 15.99
CA LYS A 71 18.90 -15.29 15.89
C LYS A 71 18.68 -13.81 15.55
N PRO A 72 18.74 -13.44 14.26
CA PRO A 72 18.41 -12.08 13.84
C PRO A 72 16.97 -11.72 14.23
N LEU A 73 16.75 -10.47 14.61
CA LEU A 73 15.42 -9.97 14.90
C LEU A 73 14.62 -9.88 13.60
N ILE A 74 13.50 -10.58 13.53
CA ILE A 74 12.54 -10.48 12.42
C ILE A 74 11.28 -9.79 12.93
N GLY A 75 10.79 -8.82 12.16
CA GLY A 75 9.62 -8.03 12.48
C GLY A 75 8.34 -8.84 12.61
N ARG A 76 7.34 -8.26 13.26
CA ARG A 76 6.03 -8.92 13.46
C ARG A 76 5.32 -9.24 12.15
N ASP A 77 5.65 -8.52 11.08
CA ASP A 77 5.14 -8.76 9.73
C ASP A 77 5.86 -9.91 9.00
N GLY A 78 6.93 -10.45 9.59
CA GLY A 78 7.73 -11.53 9.04
C GLY A 78 8.67 -11.11 7.91
N ILE A 79 8.79 -9.82 7.60
CA ILE A 79 9.61 -9.32 6.50
C ILE A 79 10.64 -8.27 6.93
N GLY A 80 10.38 -7.52 8.00
CA GLY A 80 11.35 -6.57 8.57
C GLY A 80 12.55 -7.31 9.16
N ILE A 81 13.78 -7.00 8.72
CA ILE A 81 15.00 -7.63 9.23
C ILE A 81 15.79 -6.64 10.06
N GLY A 82 16.22 -7.08 11.25
CA GLY A 82 17.25 -6.45 12.06
C GLY A 82 16.84 -5.11 12.68
N ILE A 83 17.85 -4.34 13.08
CA ILE A 83 17.68 -3.13 13.89
C ILE A 83 16.83 -2.05 13.20
N MET A 84 16.90 -1.94 11.88
CA MET A 84 16.12 -1.00 11.07
C MET A 84 14.85 -1.61 10.47
N GLN A 85 14.55 -2.88 10.75
CA GLN A 85 13.37 -3.58 10.22
C GLN A 85 13.24 -3.47 8.68
N ILE A 86 14.36 -3.65 7.98
CA ILE A 86 14.43 -3.54 6.52
C ILE A 86 13.49 -4.57 5.89
N SER A 87 12.56 -4.12 5.04
CA SER A 87 11.52 -4.96 4.42
C SER A 87 11.47 -4.84 2.88
N SER A 88 12.40 -4.09 2.28
CA SER A 88 12.45 -3.80 0.85
C SER A 88 13.76 -4.30 0.22
N TYR A 89 13.83 -5.59 -0.04
CA TYR A 89 14.96 -6.27 -0.70
C TYR A 89 14.44 -7.29 -1.72
N ASP A 90 15.28 -7.69 -2.69
CA ASP A 90 14.95 -8.79 -3.60
C ASP A 90 14.96 -10.10 -2.81
N PRO A 91 13.82 -10.83 -2.69
CA PRO A 91 13.78 -12.10 -1.96
C PRO A 91 14.70 -13.17 -2.55
N LYS A 92 15.20 -13.01 -3.78
CA LYS A 92 16.17 -13.91 -4.42
C LYS A 92 17.62 -13.60 -4.07
N ASP A 93 17.93 -12.38 -3.60
CA ASP A 93 19.29 -12.00 -3.22
C ASP A 93 19.61 -12.50 -1.80
N THR A 94 19.87 -13.80 -1.71
CA THR A 94 20.22 -14.44 -0.44
C THR A 94 21.47 -13.85 0.21
N ALA A 95 22.40 -13.33 -0.58
CA ALA A 95 23.62 -12.73 -0.05
C ALA A 95 23.29 -11.43 0.70
N THR A 96 22.46 -10.57 0.11
CA THR A 96 21.96 -9.37 0.78
C THR A 96 21.12 -9.70 2.00
N ILE A 97 20.19 -10.65 1.90
CA ILE A 97 19.33 -11.03 3.02
C ILE A 97 20.15 -11.57 4.19
N GLU A 98 21.17 -12.38 3.90
CA GLU A 98 22.03 -12.91 4.94
C GLU A 98 22.84 -11.80 5.62
N ARG A 99 23.40 -10.87 4.82
CA ARG A 99 24.07 -9.69 5.38
C ARG A 99 23.12 -8.85 6.23
N LEU A 100 21.89 -8.59 5.78
CA LEU A 100 20.91 -7.85 6.58
C LEU A 100 20.64 -8.49 7.95
N LYS A 101 20.76 -9.82 8.06
CA LYS A 101 20.56 -10.58 9.30
C LYS A 101 21.79 -10.57 10.20
N THR A 102 22.98 -10.73 9.64
CA THR A 102 24.20 -11.01 10.41
C THR A 102 25.13 -9.80 10.55
N ASP A 103 24.92 -8.76 9.73
CA ASP A 103 25.75 -7.57 9.69
C ASP A 103 24.88 -6.37 10.09
N ILE A 104 25.07 -5.94 11.35
CA ILE A 104 24.33 -4.82 11.91
C ILE A 104 24.65 -3.51 11.20
N ASP A 105 25.92 -3.31 10.81
CA ASP A 105 26.36 -2.08 10.16
C ASP A 105 25.71 -1.99 8.77
N TYR A 106 25.69 -3.10 8.03
CA TYR A 106 24.95 -3.20 6.77
C TYR A 106 23.44 -3.01 6.94
N ASN A 107 22.83 -3.54 8.01
CA ASN A 107 21.40 -3.32 8.27
C ASN A 107 21.07 -1.84 8.49
N ILE A 108 21.88 -1.16 9.31
CA ILE A 108 21.76 0.28 9.57
C ILE A 108 21.96 1.06 8.27
N GLU A 109 22.99 0.70 7.50
CA GLU A 109 23.33 1.31 6.23
C GLU A 109 22.14 1.29 5.24
N ILE A 110 21.51 0.11 5.04
CA ILE A 110 20.33 -0.01 4.18
C ILE A 110 19.15 0.81 4.72
N GLY A 111 19.00 0.90 6.04
CA GLY A 111 18.00 1.76 6.66
C GLY A 111 18.21 3.24 6.34
N CYS A 112 19.45 3.71 6.43
CA CYS A 112 19.85 5.07 6.03
C CYS A 112 19.56 5.33 4.54
N GLN A 113 19.91 4.39 3.66
CA GLN A 113 19.65 4.49 2.23
C GLN A 113 18.14 4.59 1.94
N MET A 114 17.32 3.76 2.57
CA MET A 114 15.86 3.80 2.42
C MET A 114 15.28 5.13 2.89
N LEU A 115 15.75 5.67 4.02
CA LEU A 115 15.30 6.96 4.52
C LEU A 115 15.70 8.11 3.59
N ASN A 116 16.91 8.08 3.05
CA ASN A 116 17.37 9.02 2.02
C ASN A 116 16.58 8.89 0.71
N GLN A 117 16.19 7.68 0.32
CA GLN A 117 15.29 7.45 -0.80
C GLN A 117 13.93 8.09 -0.54
N LYS A 118 13.36 7.94 0.66
CA LYS A 118 12.07 8.57 1.02
C LYS A 118 12.17 10.09 1.04
N TRP A 119 13.27 10.64 1.55
CA TRP A 119 13.58 12.07 1.48
C TRP A 119 13.60 12.61 0.04
N ARG A 120 14.09 11.81 -0.92
CA ARG A 120 14.06 12.17 -2.34
C ARG A 120 12.66 11.97 -2.94
N ALA A 121 11.98 10.88 -2.62
CA ALA A 121 10.73 10.51 -3.28
C ALA A 121 9.52 11.37 -2.87
N PHE A 122 9.57 12.02 -1.70
CA PHE A 122 8.41 12.73 -1.15
C PHE A 122 8.63 14.24 -1.05
N PRO A 123 7.56 15.06 -1.02
CA PRO A 123 7.68 16.49 -0.81
C PRO A 123 8.49 16.78 0.45
N LYS A 124 9.39 17.76 0.33
CA LYS A 124 10.10 18.31 1.47
C LYS A 124 9.24 19.36 2.12
N ILE A 125 9.53 19.57 3.38
CA ILE A 125 9.04 20.72 4.11
C ILE A 125 10.16 21.77 4.11
N GLY A 126 9.78 23.03 3.92
CA GLY A 126 10.63 24.21 3.86
C GLY A 126 11.79 24.16 2.87
N ASP A 127 12.93 24.62 3.36
CA ASP A 127 14.19 24.80 2.63
C ASP A 127 14.96 23.50 2.37
N GLY A 128 14.51 22.40 2.96
CA GLY A 128 15.19 21.12 2.87
C GLY A 128 16.51 21.07 3.63
N ASP A 129 16.75 21.94 4.62
CA ASP A 129 17.82 21.73 5.60
C ASP A 129 17.61 20.37 6.26
N ARG A 130 18.61 19.49 6.13
CA ARG A 130 18.56 18.12 6.63
C ARG A 130 18.78 18.06 8.13
N ASN A 131 19.33 19.10 8.75
CA ASN A 131 19.44 19.17 10.20
C ASN A 131 18.18 19.75 10.86
N VAL A 132 17.18 20.20 10.09
CA VAL A 132 15.88 20.57 10.64
C VAL A 132 14.99 19.33 10.69
N LEU A 133 14.60 18.90 11.90
CA LEU A 133 13.92 17.63 12.10
C LEU A 133 12.56 17.59 11.40
N GLU A 134 11.79 18.68 11.45
CA GLU A 134 10.49 18.79 10.78
C GLU A 134 10.59 18.57 9.26
N ASN A 135 11.71 18.90 8.64
CA ASN A 135 11.89 18.70 7.20
C ASN A 135 11.82 17.21 6.80
N TRP A 136 12.03 16.30 7.75
CA TRP A 136 11.97 14.85 7.54
C TRP A 136 10.57 14.25 7.67
N TYR A 137 9.55 15.01 8.08
CA TYR A 137 8.24 14.46 8.46
C TYR A 137 7.65 13.47 7.44
N PHE A 138 7.62 13.84 6.15
CA PHE A 138 7.09 12.98 5.11
C PHE A 138 8.01 11.82 4.73
N ALA A 139 9.33 11.98 4.89
CA ALA A 139 10.27 10.88 4.72
C ALA A 139 10.08 9.81 5.81
N VAL A 140 9.88 10.24 7.06
CA VAL A 140 9.61 9.34 8.20
C VAL A 140 8.25 8.67 8.06
N TRP A 141 7.20 9.41 7.68
CA TRP A 141 5.91 8.80 7.39
C TRP A 141 6.02 7.78 6.24
N GLY A 142 6.71 8.15 5.15
CA GLY A 142 6.96 7.25 4.04
C GLY A 142 7.81 6.03 4.37
N TYR A 143 8.69 6.12 5.38
CA TYR A 143 9.45 4.99 5.93
C TYR A 143 8.52 3.94 6.55
N ASN A 144 7.48 4.39 7.27
CA ASN A 144 6.43 3.53 7.83
C ASN A 144 5.30 3.18 6.83
N SER A 145 5.44 3.54 5.55
CA SER A 145 4.44 3.40 4.48
C SER A 145 3.24 4.36 4.57
N TRP A 146 2.76 4.78 3.40
CA TRP A 146 1.60 5.66 3.18
C TRP A 146 0.24 4.95 3.30
N ALA A 147 0.18 3.82 4.00
CA ALA A 147 -1.09 3.15 4.26
C ALA A 147 -2.03 4.11 5.02
N VAL A 148 -3.33 4.11 4.69
CA VAL A 148 -4.33 4.98 5.33
C VAL A 148 -4.29 4.89 6.85
N ARG A 149 -4.07 3.69 7.42
CA ARG A 149 -3.92 3.48 8.87
C ARG A 149 -2.77 4.28 9.53
N ASN A 150 -1.80 4.75 8.75
CA ASN A 150 -0.65 5.53 9.21
C ASN A 150 -0.86 7.03 8.97
N ASN A 151 -1.97 7.45 8.36
CA ASN A 151 -2.27 8.85 8.09
C ASN A 151 -2.73 9.57 9.37
N PRO A 152 -2.06 10.65 9.81
CA PRO A 152 -2.45 11.45 10.97
C PRO A 152 -3.89 11.96 10.94
N ASN A 153 -4.45 12.16 9.75
CA ASN A 153 -5.81 12.68 9.59
C ASN A 153 -6.90 11.69 9.97
N VAL A 154 -6.67 10.39 9.75
CA VAL A 154 -7.66 9.35 10.02
C VAL A 154 -7.46 8.65 11.37
N LEU A 155 -6.30 8.83 12.00
CA LEU A 155 -6.02 8.27 13.32
C LEU A 155 -6.84 8.95 14.42
N THR A 156 -7.61 8.13 15.15
CA THR A 156 -8.39 8.54 16.33
C THR A 156 -7.81 7.89 17.59
N GLY A 157 -7.49 8.70 18.60
CA GLY A 157 -7.00 8.21 19.89
C GLY A 157 -5.60 7.58 19.92
N LYS A 158 -4.83 7.63 18.82
CA LYS A 158 -3.44 7.14 18.72
C LYS A 158 -2.56 8.17 18.00
N SER A 159 -1.28 8.26 18.39
CA SER A 159 -0.29 9.08 17.68
C SER A 159 0.11 8.40 16.37
N ALA A 160 0.35 9.18 15.31
CA ALA A 160 0.93 8.64 14.08
C ALA A 160 2.38 8.17 14.31
N TYR A 161 2.89 7.32 13.43
CA TYR A 161 4.23 6.76 13.56
C TYR A 161 5.29 7.86 13.63
N GLN A 162 5.27 8.80 12.67
CA GLN A 162 6.17 9.93 12.62
C GLN A 162 6.03 10.84 13.84
N ASP A 163 4.81 11.11 14.32
CA ASP A 163 4.61 11.90 15.53
C ASP A 163 5.25 11.21 16.75
N SER A 164 5.20 9.88 16.78
CA SER A 164 5.77 9.05 17.84
C SER A 164 7.30 9.00 17.76
N VAL A 165 7.88 8.90 16.56
CA VAL A 165 9.32 9.00 16.31
C VAL A 165 9.86 10.35 16.78
N PHE A 166 9.21 11.45 16.43
CA PHE A 166 9.60 12.79 16.88
C PHE A 166 9.47 12.94 18.40
N SER A 167 8.41 12.40 19.00
CA SER A 167 8.26 12.39 20.46
C SER A 167 9.41 11.66 21.18
N LEU A 168 9.88 10.54 20.61
CA LEU A 168 11.00 9.76 21.19
C LEU A 168 12.33 10.52 21.20
N MET A 169 12.61 11.33 20.17
CA MET A 169 13.86 12.10 20.08
C MET A 169 14.05 12.99 21.32
N GLY A 170 13.02 13.76 21.67
CA GLY A 170 13.05 14.67 22.83
C GLY A 170 12.97 13.99 24.18
N GLN A 171 12.23 12.87 24.28
CA GLN A 171 12.05 12.17 25.55
C GLN A 171 13.27 11.31 25.94
N LYS A 172 13.99 10.77 24.96
CA LYS A 172 14.95 9.70 25.21
C LYS A 172 16.38 10.03 24.83
N TYR A 173 16.59 10.82 23.79
CA TYR A 173 17.92 10.93 23.16
C TYR A 173 18.54 12.30 23.29
N ASN A 174 17.73 13.37 23.27
CA ASN A 174 18.22 14.71 23.54
C ASN A 174 17.13 15.54 24.24
N SER A 175 17.23 15.67 25.56
CA SER A 175 16.27 16.42 26.36
C SER A 175 16.28 17.94 26.11
N ALA A 176 17.29 18.46 25.41
CA ALA A 176 17.30 19.84 24.91
C ALA A 176 16.37 20.01 23.70
N ILE A 177 16.01 18.92 23.02
CA ILE A 177 14.97 18.90 22.00
C ILE A 177 13.62 18.76 22.72
N THR A 178 13.06 19.89 23.16
CA THR A 178 11.76 19.90 23.83
C THR A 178 10.63 19.95 22.81
N PHE A 179 10.26 18.80 22.25
CA PHE A 179 8.98 18.71 21.55
C PHE A 179 7.86 18.79 22.60
N ALA A 180 7.12 19.91 22.66
CA ALA A 180 5.83 19.93 23.34
C ALA A 180 4.96 18.77 22.79
N PRO A 181 4.03 18.17 23.55
CA PRO A 181 3.13 17.15 23.03
C PRO A 181 2.40 17.63 21.77
N GLY A 182 2.87 17.20 20.58
CA GLY A 182 2.37 17.64 19.29
C GLY A 182 3.10 18.82 18.62
N ALA A 183 4.29 19.22 19.06
CA ALA A 183 5.08 20.30 18.47
C ALA A 183 5.43 20.11 16.98
N THR A 184 5.41 18.87 16.49
CA THR A 184 5.66 18.53 15.07
C THR A 184 4.39 18.18 14.32
N LYS A 185 3.21 18.41 14.91
CA LYS A 185 1.93 18.21 14.24
C LYS A 185 1.75 19.30 13.20
N ILE A 186 2.12 18.99 11.97
CA ILE A 186 1.55 19.68 10.81
C ILE A 186 0.03 19.65 11.00
N SER A 187 -0.61 20.82 10.89
CA SER A 187 -2.05 20.91 11.09
C SER A 187 -2.76 19.87 10.24
N LYS A 188 -3.70 19.15 10.83
CA LYS A 188 -4.55 18.19 10.10
C LYS A 188 -5.22 18.83 8.88
N SER A 189 -5.54 20.12 8.96
CA SER A 189 -6.13 20.89 7.85
C SER A 189 -5.17 21.11 6.68
N LEU A 190 -3.86 21.06 6.93
CA LEU A 190 -2.84 21.18 5.90
C LEU A 190 -2.53 19.81 5.30
N LEU A 191 -2.53 18.75 6.12
CA LEU A 191 -2.33 17.37 5.67
C LEU A 191 -3.48 16.89 4.77
N PRO A 192 -3.22 16.09 3.71
CA PRO A 192 -4.31 15.55 2.90
C PRO A 192 -5.10 14.51 3.73
N PRO A 193 -6.44 14.55 3.73
CA PRO A 193 -7.25 13.78 4.67
C PRO A 193 -7.15 12.27 4.48
N VAL A 194 -6.83 11.81 3.26
CA VAL A 194 -6.83 10.37 2.93
C VAL A 194 -5.58 9.93 2.14
N ASN A 195 -5.04 10.79 1.27
CA ASN A 195 -3.95 10.46 0.36
C ASN A 195 -2.57 10.98 0.84
N PRO A 196 -1.44 10.42 0.35
CA PRO A 196 -0.14 11.07 0.48
C PRO A 196 -0.17 12.47 -0.18
N PRO A 197 0.64 13.43 0.30
CA PRO A 197 0.83 14.71 -0.37
C PRO A 197 1.18 14.54 -1.84
N TYR A 198 0.67 15.41 -2.71
CA TYR A 198 1.08 15.40 -4.11
C TYR A 198 2.58 15.67 -4.21
N TYR A 199 3.26 15.00 -5.12
CA TYR A 199 4.69 15.23 -5.30
C TYR A 199 5.00 16.70 -5.67
N SER A 200 4.08 17.39 -6.35
CA SER A 200 4.16 18.81 -6.69
C SER A 200 3.82 19.77 -5.53
N SER A 201 3.37 19.26 -4.39
CA SER A 201 3.00 20.08 -3.23
C SER A 201 4.20 20.85 -2.66
N ARG A 202 3.88 21.97 -2.01
CA ARG A 202 4.79 22.89 -1.32
C ARG A 202 4.36 22.96 0.14
N TRP A 203 5.29 22.97 1.09
CA TRP A 203 4.96 22.88 2.52
C TRP A 203 5.93 23.67 3.37
N SER A 204 5.51 24.72 4.08
CA SER A 204 6.43 25.42 5.00
C SER A 204 6.83 24.58 6.20
N THR A 205 8.06 24.79 6.66
CA THR A 205 8.49 24.27 7.97
C THR A 205 7.65 24.90 9.08
N PRO A 206 7.01 24.10 9.95
CA PRO A 206 6.29 24.61 11.10
C PRO A 206 7.19 25.46 12.01
N ALA A 207 6.66 26.54 12.56
CA ALA A 207 7.33 27.31 13.60
C ALA A 207 6.79 26.92 14.99
N THR A 208 7.62 26.68 16.00
CA THR A 208 9.10 26.68 16.03
C THR A 208 9.70 25.39 15.46
N THR A 209 10.87 25.49 14.82
CA THR A 209 11.64 24.36 14.30
C THR A 209 12.61 23.78 15.33
N HIS A 210 13.02 22.53 15.13
CA HIS A 210 14.02 21.87 15.97
C HIS A 210 15.20 21.41 15.14
N LEU A 211 16.40 21.78 15.60
CA LEU A 211 17.63 21.25 15.04
C LEU A 211 17.90 19.86 15.57
N GLY A 212 18.36 18.98 14.69
CA GLY A 212 18.98 17.73 15.04
C GLY A 212 20.44 17.93 15.46
N ASP A 213 21.12 16.80 15.58
CA ASP A 213 22.50 16.62 16.03
C ASP A 213 23.42 16.18 14.89
N LEU A 214 23.09 16.56 13.65
CA LEU A 214 23.88 16.17 12.49
C LEU A 214 25.27 16.83 12.52
N GLU A 215 26.31 16.01 12.52
CA GLU A 215 27.68 16.46 12.34
C GLU A 215 28.05 16.41 10.85
N ILE A 216 28.47 17.55 10.31
CA ILE A 216 28.83 17.68 8.90
C ILE A 216 30.31 17.50 8.74
N ASP A 217 30.71 16.45 8.01
CA ASP A 217 32.03 16.33 7.40
C ASP A 217 32.13 17.32 6.22
N PRO A 218 32.92 18.41 6.35
CA PRO A 218 33.02 19.44 5.33
C PRO A 218 33.60 18.93 4.00
N ASP A 219 34.46 17.91 4.04
CA ASP A 219 35.14 17.39 2.85
C ASP A 219 34.23 16.40 2.09
N SER A 220 33.53 15.54 2.82
CA SER A 220 32.52 14.62 2.25
C SER A 220 31.36 15.38 1.60
N LEU A 221 30.84 16.44 2.22
CA LEU A 221 29.66 17.14 1.69
C LEU A 221 29.98 17.99 0.45
N VAL A 222 31.18 18.57 0.38
CA VAL A 222 31.64 19.34 -0.78
C VAL A 222 31.96 18.44 -1.98
N SER A 223 32.43 17.21 -1.72
CA SER A 223 32.78 16.22 -2.75
C SER A 223 31.58 15.35 -3.20
N SER A 224 30.68 14.97 -2.30
CA SER A 224 29.55 14.04 -2.57
C SER A 224 28.19 14.73 -2.78
N GLY A 225 28.10 16.05 -2.55
CA GLY A 225 26.85 16.80 -2.48
C GLY A 225 26.06 16.87 -3.79
N GLY A 226 25.41 15.78 -4.19
CA GLY A 226 24.32 15.77 -5.17
C GLY A 226 24.71 16.00 -6.64
N GLY A 227 25.87 15.53 -7.09
CA GLY A 227 26.18 15.44 -8.52
C GLY A 227 25.25 14.47 -9.30
N PRO A 228 25.20 14.54 -10.64
CA PRO A 228 24.47 13.55 -11.43
C PRO A 228 25.25 12.22 -11.48
N GLY A 229 24.65 11.15 -10.97
CA GLY A 229 25.16 9.78 -11.12
C GLY A 229 26.08 9.28 -9.99
N VAL A 230 26.35 7.97 -10.11
CA VAL A 230 27.03 6.91 -9.32
C VAL A 230 27.74 7.22 -7.99
N GLU A 231 28.13 8.46 -7.69
CA GLU A 231 28.92 8.83 -6.50
C GLU A 231 28.18 9.82 -5.57
N ALA A 232 27.02 10.35 -5.98
CA ALA A 232 26.23 11.25 -5.14
C ALA A 232 25.28 10.46 -4.22
N ALA A 233 25.68 10.37 -2.95
CA ALA A 233 25.18 9.49 -1.88
C ALA A 233 25.76 8.07 -1.97
N ASN A 234 26.74 7.80 -1.10
CA ASN A 234 27.33 6.48 -0.86
C ASN A 234 26.23 5.41 -0.84
N GLY A 235 26.26 4.52 -1.83
CA GLY A 235 25.46 3.29 -1.91
C GLY A 235 23.97 3.51 -2.14
N ASP A 236 23.48 3.35 -3.37
CA ASP A 236 22.04 3.28 -3.66
C ASP A 236 21.73 1.84 -4.11
N TYR A 237 21.11 1.00 -3.27
CA TYR A 237 20.68 -0.37 -3.63
C TYR A 237 19.64 -0.37 -4.78
N TRP A 238 19.05 0.79 -5.11
CA TRP A 238 18.03 0.95 -6.16
C TRP A 238 18.29 2.15 -7.11
N PHE A 239 19.54 2.25 -7.58
CA PHE A 239 20.14 3.31 -8.43
C PHE A 239 19.36 3.79 -9.69
N LYS A 240 18.28 3.14 -10.13
CA LYS A 240 17.65 3.43 -11.45
C LYS A 240 16.66 4.60 -11.49
N TYR A 241 16.50 5.38 -10.42
CA TYR A 241 15.46 6.43 -10.35
C TYR A 241 16.00 7.78 -9.86
N ALA A 242 16.61 8.59 -10.74
CA ALA A 242 16.21 9.99 -11.01
C ALA A 242 17.32 10.83 -11.70
N PRO A 243 16.99 11.57 -12.79
CA PRO A 243 17.85 12.56 -13.46
C PRO A 243 17.80 14.00 -12.86
N TRP A 244 17.33 14.22 -11.62
CA TRP A 244 17.06 15.56 -11.09
C TRP A 244 18.00 15.92 -9.93
N SER A 245 19.23 16.35 -10.21
CA SER A 245 20.28 16.53 -9.19
C SER A 245 20.09 17.78 -8.30
N SER A 246 19.70 18.93 -8.85
CA SER A 246 19.77 20.22 -8.14
C SER A 246 18.75 20.40 -7.00
N TYR A 247 17.51 19.90 -7.17
CA TYR A 247 16.47 19.97 -6.12
C TYR A 247 16.86 19.18 -4.87
N TYR A 248 17.54 18.04 -5.04
CA TYR A 248 17.99 17.20 -3.93
C TYR A 248 19.31 17.68 -3.34
N ALA A 249 20.26 18.07 -4.18
CA ALA A 249 21.55 18.62 -3.76
C ALA A 249 21.40 19.84 -2.84
N LEU A 250 20.41 20.69 -3.11
CA LEU A 250 20.18 21.92 -2.35
C LEU A 250 20.07 21.66 -0.83
N GLY A 251 19.39 20.59 -0.42
CA GLY A 251 19.24 20.29 1.01
C GLY A 251 20.58 20.03 1.72
N PHE A 252 21.50 19.33 1.06
CA PHE A 252 22.86 19.10 1.58
C PHE A 252 23.62 20.43 1.72
N TYR A 253 23.57 21.28 0.70
CA TYR A 253 24.26 22.56 0.73
C TYR A 253 23.66 23.51 1.78
N VAL A 254 22.34 23.56 1.93
CA VAL A 254 21.68 24.36 2.96
C VAL A 254 22.07 23.89 4.36
N THR A 255 22.08 22.58 4.59
CA THR A 255 22.53 21.99 5.86
C THR A 255 23.97 22.42 6.20
N ALA A 256 24.87 22.34 5.23
CA ALA A 256 26.26 22.76 5.42
C ALA A 256 26.40 24.27 5.61
N TYR A 257 25.57 25.05 4.92
CA TYR A 257 25.51 26.50 5.07
C TYR A 257 25.02 26.91 6.46
N ASN A 258 24.14 26.14 7.09
CA ASN A 258 23.65 26.41 8.44
C ASN A 258 24.55 25.79 9.54
N SER A 259 25.34 24.75 9.23
CA SER A 259 26.19 24.07 10.22
C SER A 259 27.33 24.96 10.75
N PRO A 260 27.53 25.11 12.07
CA PRO A 260 28.63 25.90 12.63
C PRO A 260 30.02 25.28 12.37
N THR A 261 30.12 23.98 12.09
CA THR A 261 31.40 23.29 11.85
C THR A 261 31.98 23.55 10.46
N VAL A 262 31.14 23.99 9.51
CA VAL A 262 31.55 24.28 8.14
C VAL A 262 32.10 25.70 8.05
N THR A 263 33.41 25.83 7.92
CA THR A 263 34.10 27.13 7.90
C THR A 263 34.08 27.81 6.52
N ASN A 264 34.13 27.04 5.43
CA ASN A 264 34.13 27.58 4.06
C ASN A 264 32.71 27.88 3.54
N LYS A 265 32.03 28.83 4.17
CA LYS A 265 30.68 29.26 3.76
C LYS A 265 30.61 29.81 2.34
N SER A 266 31.69 30.43 1.86
CA SER A 266 31.74 31.01 0.51
C SER A 266 31.58 29.93 -0.59
N ALA A 267 32.32 28.83 -0.48
CA ALA A 267 32.20 27.73 -1.44
C ALA A 267 30.80 27.07 -1.42
N ILE A 268 30.22 26.90 -0.24
CA ILE A 268 28.85 26.38 -0.10
C ILE A 268 27.82 27.34 -0.69
N SER A 269 27.94 28.65 -0.42
CA SER A 269 27.08 29.67 -1.02
C SER A 269 27.09 29.62 -2.55
N GLN A 270 28.27 29.42 -3.17
CA GLN A 270 28.38 29.26 -4.62
C GLN A 270 27.64 28.01 -5.13
N LYS A 271 27.71 26.89 -4.41
CA LYS A 271 26.97 25.66 -4.73
C LYS A 271 25.46 25.87 -4.63
N ILE A 272 24.99 26.57 -3.59
CA ILE A 272 23.57 26.95 -3.42
C ILE A 272 23.12 27.84 -4.58
N LEU A 273 23.87 28.89 -4.91
CA LEU A 273 23.55 29.80 -6.01
C LEU A 273 23.49 29.06 -7.36
N SER A 274 24.38 28.10 -7.59
CA SER A 274 24.35 27.25 -8.79
C SER A 274 23.11 26.36 -8.83
N ALA A 275 22.75 25.72 -7.71
CA ALA A 275 21.54 24.91 -7.60
C ALA A 275 20.27 25.76 -7.82
N TYR A 276 20.21 26.97 -7.25
CA TYR A 276 19.14 27.93 -7.52
C TYR A 276 19.05 28.28 -9.00
N GLY A 277 20.18 28.61 -9.65
CA GLY A 277 20.22 28.90 -11.08
C GLY A 277 19.62 27.78 -11.95
N ASN A 278 19.98 26.53 -11.65
CA ASN A 278 19.48 25.36 -12.35
C ASN A 278 17.97 25.15 -12.12
N LEU A 279 17.52 25.22 -10.86
CA LEU A 279 16.10 25.09 -10.53
C LEU A 279 15.25 26.17 -11.19
N LEU A 280 15.72 27.42 -11.21
CA LEU A 280 15.04 28.52 -11.88
C LEU A 280 14.99 28.32 -13.39
N ALA A 281 16.07 27.87 -14.03
CA ALA A 281 16.09 27.61 -15.47
C ALA A 281 15.11 26.50 -15.86
N GLU A 282 15.03 25.45 -15.05
CA GLU A 282 14.10 24.34 -15.24
C GLU A 282 12.65 24.76 -14.99
N ALA A 283 12.39 25.52 -13.93
CA ALA A 283 11.09 26.10 -13.65
C ALA A 283 10.61 26.99 -14.80
N ASP A 284 11.48 27.86 -15.32
CA ASP A 284 11.17 28.70 -16.48
C ASP A 284 10.82 27.85 -17.72
N SER A 285 11.51 26.71 -17.91
CA SER A 285 11.22 25.78 -19.01
C SER A 285 9.85 25.14 -18.87
N LEU A 286 9.53 24.65 -17.69
CA LEU A 286 8.23 24.06 -17.36
C LEU A 286 7.09 25.08 -17.52
N VAL A 287 7.31 26.35 -17.14
CA VAL A 287 6.35 27.44 -17.36
C VAL A 287 6.16 27.75 -18.85
N ARG A 288 7.19 27.57 -19.68
CA ARG A 288 7.11 27.73 -21.15
C ARG A 288 6.38 26.57 -21.83
N GLU A 289 6.50 25.35 -21.32
CA GLU A 289 5.73 24.19 -21.83
C GLU A 289 4.22 24.40 -21.70
N GLY A 290 3.79 25.16 -20.67
CA GLY A 290 2.42 25.65 -20.55
C GLY A 290 1.36 24.60 -20.19
N LYS A 291 1.76 23.40 -19.75
CA LYS A 291 0.85 22.38 -19.21
C LYS A 291 0.62 22.60 -17.71
N ASP A 292 -0.55 22.26 -17.21
CA ASP A 292 -0.96 22.44 -15.80
C ASP A 292 0.00 21.72 -14.85
N SER A 293 0.31 20.45 -15.14
CA SER A 293 1.28 19.65 -14.39
C SER A 293 2.70 20.24 -14.40
N SER A 294 3.10 20.86 -15.52
CA SER A 294 4.40 21.53 -15.65
C SER A 294 4.43 22.82 -14.82
N CYS A 295 3.37 23.63 -14.86
CA CYS A 295 3.28 24.88 -14.08
C CYS A 295 3.22 24.60 -12.57
N SER A 296 2.49 23.58 -12.13
CA SER A 296 2.48 23.12 -10.74
C SER A 296 3.87 22.69 -10.25
N THR A 297 4.62 21.99 -11.10
CA THR A 297 6.01 21.59 -10.80
C THR A 297 6.95 22.80 -10.76
N ALA A 298 6.81 23.74 -11.70
CA ALA A 298 7.60 24.97 -11.72
C ALA A 298 7.38 25.81 -10.46
N ALA A 299 6.13 25.96 -10.03
CA ALA A 299 5.79 26.65 -8.78
C ALA A 299 6.50 26.03 -7.58
N LYS A 300 6.59 24.69 -7.50
CA LYS A 300 7.37 24.01 -6.45
C LYS A 300 8.86 24.41 -6.47
N TYR A 301 9.47 24.49 -7.64
CA TYR A 301 10.89 24.85 -7.76
C TYR A 301 11.17 26.29 -7.38
N TYR A 302 10.35 27.24 -7.84
CA TYR A 302 10.45 28.64 -7.39
C TYR A 302 10.29 28.77 -5.89
N TRP A 303 9.27 28.13 -5.32
CA TRP A 303 9.03 28.16 -3.88
C TRP A 303 10.19 27.57 -3.08
N THR A 304 10.81 26.48 -3.57
CA THR A 304 11.98 25.87 -2.91
C THR A 304 13.16 26.85 -2.85
N VAL A 305 13.41 27.61 -3.92
CA VAL A 305 14.43 28.67 -3.92
C VAL A 305 14.10 29.76 -2.89
N LEU A 306 12.81 30.10 -2.74
CA LEU A 306 12.37 31.11 -1.77
C LEU A 306 12.51 30.67 -0.32
N GLN A 307 12.42 29.38 -0.01
CA GLN A 307 12.57 28.90 1.36
C GLN A 307 14.04 28.89 1.82
N GLY A 308 14.99 28.69 0.91
CA GLY A 308 16.40 28.58 1.28
C GLY A 308 17.10 29.91 1.63
N PRO A 309 18.41 29.86 1.96
CA PRO A 309 19.20 31.02 2.35
C PRO A 309 19.13 32.16 1.33
N LYS A 310 18.95 33.39 1.82
CA LYS A 310 18.86 34.62 1.01
C LYS A 310 20.25 35.14 0.63
N LEU A 311 20.90 34.43 -0.28
CA LEU A 311 22.27 34.74 -0.72
C LEU A 311 22.36 35.82 -1.80
N ASP A 312 21.28 35.98 -2.59
CA ASP A 312 21.21 36.95 -3.69
C ASP A 312 19.77 37.48 -3.81
N ALA A 313 19.61 38.80 -3.76
CA ALA A 313 18.31 39.45 -3.79
C ALA A 313 17.60 39.31 -5.16
N GLY A 314 18.36 39.31 -6.26
CA GLY A 314 17.81 39.18 -7.61
C GLY A 314 17.30 37.77 -7.91
N ILE A 315 17.96 36.74 -7.37
CA ILE A 315 17.46 35.36 -7.40
C ILE A 315 16.17 35.22 -6.61
N ALA A 316 16.10 35.81 -5.41
CA ALA A 316 14.88 35.79 -4.60
C ALA A 316 13.73 36.52 -5.31
N GLU A 317 13.98 37.69 -5.89
CA GLU A 317 12.99 38.45 -6.65
C GLU A 317 12.51 37.68 -7.91
N ARG A 318 13.44 37.04 -8.64
CA ARG A 318 13.11 36.21 -9.81
C ARG A 318 12.27 34.99 -9.40
N ALA A 319 12.63 34.34 -8.31
CA ALA A 319 11.89 33.19 -7.80
C ALA A 319 10.47 33.58 -7.37
N ASP A 320 10.33 34.71 -6.67
CA ASP A 320 9.01 35.22 -6.25
C ASP A 320 8.12 35.54 -7.46
N LYS A 321 8.61 36.35 -8.40
CA LYS A 321 7.86 36.66 -9.63
C LYS A 321 7.50 35.41 -10.43
N GLY A 322 8.42 34.45 -10.52
CA GLY A 322 8.22 33.15 -11.17
C GLY A 322 7.14 32.33 -10.48
N LEU A 323 7.16 32.25 -9.14
CA LEU A 323 6.15 31.58 -8.34
C LEU A 323 4.76 32.17 -8.60
N GLN A 324 4.62 33.50 -8.45
CA GLN A 324 3.35 34.18 -8.67
C GLN A 324 2.82 33.95 -10.10
N SER A 325 3.69 33.98 -11.11
CA SER A 325 3.34 33.70 -12.50
C SER A 325 2.89 32.26 -12.72
N ALA A 326 3.62 31.28 -12.18
CA ALA A 326 3.30 29.86 -12.30
C ALA A 326 1.97 29.53 -11.60
N LEU A 327 1.72 30.05 -10.40
CA LEU A 327 0.46 29.86 -9.68
C LEU A 327 -0.73 30.49 -10.42
N ASN A 328 -0.56 31.71 -10.96
CA ASN A 328 -1.58 32.34 -11.80
C ASN A 328 -1.94 31.49 -13.01
N LYS A 329 -0.96 30.84 -13.65
CA LYS A 329 -1.22 29.92 -14.77
C LYS A 329 -1.99 28.68 -14.32
N VAL A 330 -1.62 28.06 -13.21
CA VAL A 330 -2.38 26.91 -12.66
C VAL A 330 -3.83 27.28 -12.40
N ILE A 331 -4.08 28.43 -11.76
CA ILE A 331 -5.45 28.95 -11.56
C ILE A 331 -6.15 29.19 -12.90
N THR A 332 -5.48 29.79 -13.88
CA THR A 332 -6.07 30.10 -15.20
C THR A 332 -6.50 28.85 -15.96
N GLU A 333 -5.70 27.78 -15.89
CA GLU A 333 -6.05 26.51 -16.53
C GLU A 333 -7.16 25.78 -15.76
N ALA A 334 -7.14 25.83 -14.42
CA ALA A 334 -8.25 25.36 -13.59
C ALA A 334 -9.57 26.10 -13.92
N ASP A 335 -9.52 27.42 -14.08
CA ASP A 335 -10.67 28.24 -14.49
C ASP A 335 -11.21 27.79 -15.85
N LYS A 336 -10.33 27.50 -16.82
CA LYS A 336 -10.73 26.96 -18.13
C LYS A 336 -11.37 25.58 -18.02
N LEU A 337 -10.84 24.71 -17.15
CA LEU A 337 -11.41 23.40 -16.89
C LEU A 337 -12.83 23.50 -16.30
N LEU A 338 -13.09 24.46 -15.43
CA LEU A 338 -14.45 24.72 -14.91
C LEU A 338 -15.47 25.13 -15.98
N LEU A 339 -15.00 25.63 -17.13
CA LEU A 339 -15.86 25.99 -18.26
C LEU A 339 -16.19 24.79 -19.17
N LYS A 340 -15.48 23.66 -19.06
CA LYS A 340 -15.57 22.52 -20.02
C LYS A 340 -16.78 21.59 -19.81
N ASP A 341 -17.78 22.00 -19.05
CA ASP A 341 -18.99 21.25 -18.68
C ASP A 341 -18.84 19.72 -18.59
N SER A 342 -17.81 19.27 -17.86
CA SER A 342 -17.46 17.86 -17.74
C SER A 342 -16.96 17.56 -16.34
N ALA A 343 -17.47 16.46 -15.76
CA ALA A 343 -17.12 16.01 -14.43
C ALA A 343 -15.61 15.75 -14.26
N SER A 344 -14.96 15.17 -15.28
CA SER A 344 -13.51 14.95 -15.24
C SER A 344 -12.73 16.27 -15.19
N SER A 345 -13.21 17.30 -15.88
CA SER A 345 -12.60 18.63 -15.85
C SER A 345 -12.80 19.32 -14.50
N TYR A 346 -13.95 19.14 -13.87
CA TYR A 346 -14.19 19.69 -12.53
C TYR A 346 -13.29 19.05 -11.47
N LEU A 347 -13.06 17.74 -11.55
CA LEU A 347 -12.12 17.03 -10.68
C LEU A 347 -10.70 17.57 -10.84
N THR A 348 -10.21 17.68 -12.07
CA THR A 348 -8.86 18.23 -12.33
C THR A 348 -8.74 19.69 -11.86
N ALA A 349 -9.77 20.52 -12.09
CA ALA A 349 -9.79 21.89 -11.58
C ALA A 349 -9.69 21.94 -10.05
N ALA A 350 -10.43 21.07 -9.35
CA ALA A 350 -10.38 20.98 -7.89
C ALA A 350 -8.98 20.58 -7.38
N GLU A 351 -8.31 19.65 -8.07
CA GLU A 351 -6.92 19.27 -7.77
C GLU A 351 -5.95 20.45 -7.95
N ASP A 352 -6.05 21.17 -9.05
CA ASP A 352 -5.18 22.32 -9.36
C ASP A 352 -5.34 23.46 -8.35
N TYR A 353 -6.58 23.81 -7.96
CA TYR A 353 -6.78 24.78 -6.88
C TYR A 353 -6.24 24.27 -5.54
N GLY A 354 -6.38 22.98 -5.25
CA GLY A 354 -5.80 22.35 -4.06
C GLY A 354 -4.28 22.47 -4.02
N VAL A 355 -3.59 22.26 -5.14
CA VAL A 355 -2.13 22.46 -5.27
C VAL A 355 -1.74 23.90 -4.98
N VAL A 356 -2.53 24.88 -5.41
CA VAL A 356 -2.28 26.30 -5.10
C VAL A 356 -2.40 26.56 -3.60
N LEU A 357 -3.50 26.12 -2.98
CA LEU A 357 -3.86 26.37 -1.58
C LEU A 357 -2.97 25.65 -0.54
N GLN A 358 -2.14 24.69 -0.96
CA GLN A 358 -1.17 24.03 -0.07
C GLN A 358 0.07 24.90 0.21
N GLY A 359 0.30 25.96 -0.56
CA GLY A 359 1.42 26.86 -0.30
C GLY A 359 1.23 27.67 0.98
N SER A 360 2.33 27.95 1.66
CA SER A 360 2.44 28.98 2.68
C SER A 360 2.68 30.35 2.04
N ASP A 361 2.31 31.41 2.75
CA ASP A 361 2.57 32.81 2.36
C ASP A 361 2.08 33.15 0.94
N LEU A 362 0.92 32.60 0.56
CA LEU A 362 0.28 32.96 -0.71
C LEU A 362 -0.10 34.44 -0.74
N ASP A 363 0.00 35.02 -1.93
CA ASP A 363 -0.64 36.31 -2.20
C ASP A 363 -2.15 36.21 -1.90
N ALA A 364 -2.68 37.24 -1.23
CA ALA A 364 -4.05 37.22 -0.74
C ALA A 364 -5.08 37.13 -1.88
N ASP A 365 -4.81 37.72 -3.05
CA ASP A 365 -5.68 37.60 -4.23
C ASP A 365 -5.62 36.18 -4.80
N LEU A 366 -4.43 35.58 -4.91
CA LEU A 366 -4.29 34.19 -5.35
C LEU A 366 -5.01 33.21 -4.42
N GLU A 367 -4.85 33.38 -3.12
CA GLU A 367 -5.51 32.54 -2.12
C GLU A 367 -7.04 32.68 -2.23
N GLN A 368 -7.54 33.91 -2.31
CA GLN A 368 -8.97 34.18 -2.46
C GLN A 368 -9.53 33.58 -3.75
N ARG A 369 -8.83 33.75 -4.88
CA ARG A 369 -9.23 33.19 -6.18
C ARG A 369 -9.22 31.67 -6.18
N ALA A 370 -8.20 31.05 -5.61
CA ALA A 370 -8.13 29.60 -5.52
C ALA A 370 -9.20 29.03 -4.58
N LYS A 371 -9.50 29.67 -3.44
CA LYS A 371 -10.62 29.28 -2.56
C LYS A 371 -11.96 29.40 -3.28
N ALA A 372 -12.19 30.52 -3.96
CA ALA A 372 -13.42 30.74 -4.73
C ALA A 372 -13.58 29.73 -5.88
N GLY A 373 -12.49 29.46 -6.60
CA GLY A 373 -12.43 28.46 -7.66
C GLY A 373 -12.70 27.05 -7.15
N LEU A 374 -12.03 26.64 -6.07
CA LEU A 374 -12.23 25.32 -5.45
C LEU A 374 -13.67 25.16 -4.94
N THR A 375 -14.24 26.20 -4.34
CA THR A 375 -15.65 26.20 -3.90
C THR A 375 -16.58 25.98 -5.09
N LYS A 376 -16.40 26.70 -6.21
CA LYS A 376 -17.16 26.51 -7.45
C LYS A 376 -16.96 25.13 -8.07
N ALA A 377 -15.73 24.60 -8.02
CA ALA A 377 -15.42 23.25 -8.49
C ALA A 377 -16.23 22.22 -7.67
N TYR A 378 -16.23 22.35 -6.34
CA TYR A 378 -17.04 21.51 -5.46
C TYR A 378 -18.53 21.66 -5.74
N GLU A 379 -19.05 22.88 -5.93
CA GLU A 379 -20.46 23.08 -6.31
C GLU A 379 -20.83 22.32 -7.59
N LYS A 380 -19.98 22.39 -8.62
CA LYS A 380 -20.18 21.68 -9.90
C LYS A 380 -20.04 20.17 -9.77
N ILE A 381 -19.04 19.69 -9.03
CA ILE A 381 -18.86 18.28 -8.71
C ILE A 381 -20.10 17.75 -7.97
N LEU A 382 -20.59 18.49 -6.98
CA LEU A 382 -21.80 18.11 -6.23
C LEU A 382 -23.06 18.18 -7.09
N ALA A 383 -23.17 19.15 -8.00
CA ALA A 383 -24.29 19.21 -8.93
C ALA A 383 -24.31 17.99 -9.88
N GLU A 384 -23.15 17.58 -10.40
CA GLU A 384 -23.06 16.37 -11.22
C GLU A 384 -23.30 15.11 -10.38
N ALA A 385 -22.80 15.09 -9.15
CA ALA A 385 -23.09 14.01 -8.20
C ALA A 385 -24.60 13.89 -7.94
N ASP A 386 -25.28 15.00 -7.68
CA ASP A 386 -26.73 15.03 -7.44
C ASP A 386 -27.51 14.59 -8.69
N LYS A 387 -27.08 14.99 -9.89
CA LYS A 387 -27.67 14.55 -11.16
C LYS A 387 -27.53 13.04 -11.34
N LEU A 388 -26.32 12.51 -11.20
CA LEU A 388 -26.04 11.07 -11.28
C LEU A 388 -26.77 10.29 -10.19
N ALA A 389 -26.93 10.86 -8.99
CA ALA A 389 -27.72 10.28 -7.92
C ALA A 389 -29.21 10.18 -8.30
N LYS A 390 -29.76 11.19 -9.00
CA LYS A 390 -31.15 11.22 -9.49
C LYS A 390 -31.42 10.24 -10.64
N GLU A 391 -30.43 10.00 -11.51
CA GLU A 391 -30.54 8.96 -12.56
C GLU A 391 -30.83 7.57 -11.98
N GLY A 392 -30.49 7.35 -10.71
CA GLY A 392 -30.99 6.23 -9.93
C GLY A 392 -30.33 4.88 -10.20
N THR A 393 -29.54 4.75 -11.28
CA THR A 393 -28.81 3.52 -11.61
C THR A 393 -27.67 3.24 -10.62
N ALA A 394 -27.28 1.98 -10.46
CA ALA A 394 -26.15 1.62 -9.59
C ALA A 394 -24.83 2.28 -10.07
N ALA A 395 -24.61 2.36 -11.38
CA ALA A 395 -23.42 2.97 -11.97
C ALA A 395 -23.39 4.50 -11.76
N SER A 396 -24.53 5.17 -11.93
CA SER A 396 -24.65 6.62 -11.70
C SER A 396 -24.54 6.95 -10.20
N LYS A 397 -25.14 6.16 -9.30
CA LYS A 397 -24.95 6.32 -7.85
C LYS A 397 -23.51 6.07 -7.39
N ALA A 398 -22.80 5.07 -7.93
CA ALA A 398 -21.39 4.84 -7.63
C ALA A 398 -20.50 6.01 -8.10
N SER A 399 -20.81 6.56 -9.27
CA SER A 399 -20.14 7.75 -9.80
C SER A 399 -20.45 9.00 -8.95
N ALA A 400 -21.70 9.16 -8.51
CA ALA A 400 -22.11 10.20 -7.57
C ALA A 400 -21.36 10.09 -6.24
N SER A 401 -21.27 8.89 -5.65
CA SER A 401 -20.52 8.64 -4.42
C SER A 401 -19.04 9.01 -4.56
N LYS A 402 -18.42 8.72 -5.71
CA LYS A 402 -17.04 9.14 -6.00
C LYS A 402 -16.89 10.67 -5.98
N TYR A 403 -17.83 11.39 -6.58
CA TYR A 403 -17.83 12.85 -6.62
C TYR A 403 -18.10 13.48 -5.26
N TYR A 404 -19.02 12.92 -4.47
CA TYR A 404 -19.21 13.35 -3.08
C TYR A 404 -17.94 13.13 -2.24
N LEU A 405 -17.25 11.99 -2.40
CA LEU A 405 -15.98 11.72 -1.71
C LEU A 405 -14.88 12.71 -2.09
N THR A 406 -14.79 13.13 -3.35
CA THR A 406 -13.81 14.15 -3.74
C THR A 406 -13.96 15.44 -2.92
N VAL A 407 -15.19 15.84 -2.60
CA VAL A 407 -15.44 17.03 -1.77
C VAL A 407 -15.16 16.76 -0.29
N LEU A 408 -15.45 15.55 0.19
CA LEU A 408 -15.19 15.14 1.59
C LEU A 408 -13.70 14.97 1.90
N ASP A 409 -12.93 14.49 0.92
CA ASP A 409 -11.47 14.32 0.97
C ASP A 409 -10.74 15.63 0.60
N GLY A 410 -11.51 16.68 0.33
CA GLY A 410 -11.05 17.99 -0.05
C GLY A 410 -10.70 18.91 1.13
N LEU A 411 -10.21 20.10 0.81
CA LEU A 411 -10.05 21.16 1.80
C LEU A 411 -11.44 21.66 2.23
N VAL A 412 -11.71 21.69 3.53
CA VAL A 412 -12.99 22.20 4.06
C VAL A 412 -13.02 23.72 3.94
N LEU A 413 -13.65 24.23 2.88
CA LEU A 413 -13.85 25.67 2.65
C LEU A 413 -15.24 26.17 3.02
N ASP A 414 -16.25 25.31 2.85
CA ASP A 414 -17.64 25.62 3.14
C ASP A 414 -18.30 24.43 3.85
N ALA A 415 -18.73 24.65 5.09
CA ALA A 415 -19.33 23.60 5.91
C ALA A 415 -20.66 23.09 5.32
N GLY A 416 -21.39 23.92 4.58
CA GLY A 416 -22.62 23.55 3.89
C GLY A 416 -22.36 22.63 2.70
N LEU A 417 -21.33 22.92 1.88
CA LEU A 417 -20.91 22.01 0.80
C LEU A 417 -20.37 20.70 1.35
N THR A 418 -19.57 20.73 2.42
CA THR A 418 -19.11 19.50 3.10
C THR A 418 -20.29 18.71 3.66
N GLN A 419 -21.28 19.39 4.26
CA GLN A 419 -22.48 18.71 4.78
C GLN A 419 -23.37 18.19 3.65
N ARG A 420 -23.51 18.91 2.52
CA ARG A 420 -24.20 18.44 1.31
C ARG A 420 -23.50 17.23 0.72
N ALA A 421 -22.18 17.27 0.60
CA ALA A 421 -21.37 16.15 0.15
C ALA A 421 -21.54 14.93 1.06
N LYS A 422 -21.51 15.15 2.38
CA LYS A 422 -21.74 14.10 3.38
C LYS A 422 -23.12 13.50 3.25
N THR A 423 -24.15 14.33 3.18
CA THR A 423 -25.56 13.90 3.07
C THR A 423 -25.79 13.17 1.74
N GLY A 424 -25.30 13.72 0.63
CA GLY A 424 -25.37 13.11 -0.70
C GLY A 424 -24.57 11.81 -0.79
N TYR A 425 -23.39 11.74 -0.17
CA TYR A 425 -22.62 10.50 -0.03
C TYR A 425 -23.41 9.45 0.77
N GLU A 426 -24.01 9.85 1.90
CA GLU A 426 -24.84 8.97 2.72
C GLU A 426 -26.10 8.47 2.00
N LEU A 427 -26.75 9.35 1.21
CA LEU A 427 -27.96 9.06 0.42
C LEU A 427 -27.67 8.24 -0.84
N SER A 428 -26.62 8.56 -1.59
CA SER A 428 -26.14 7.73 -2.71
C SER A 428 -25.70 6.35 -2.23
N ARG A 429 -25.30 6.25 -0.94
CA ARG A 429 -25.05 5.00 -0.25
C ARG A 429 -26.34 4.36 0.29
N SER A 430 -27.47 5.04 0.54
CA SER A 430 -28.72 4.40 1.01
C SER A 430 -29.51 3.79 -0.14
N ILE A 431 -29.60 2.46 -0.12
CA ILE A 431 -30.48 1.69 -0.99
C ILE A 431 -31.80 1.56 -0.21
N ASP A 432 -32.92 1.88 -0.86
CA ASP A 432 -34.32 1.62 -0.40
C ASP A 432 -35.08 2.64 0.48
N GLN A 433 -35.00 3.96 0.22
CA GLN A 433 -36.16 4.82 0.51
C GLN A 433 -36.56 5.72 -0.67
N ASN A 434 -37.86 5.69 -0.94
CA ASN A 434 -38.61 6.42 -1.95
C ASN A 434 -38.19 7.91 -2.05
N PRO A 435 -37.89 8.48 -3.24
CA PRO A 435 -37.49 9.88 -3.37
C PRO A 435 -38.64 10.89 -3.18
N ASP A 436 -39.87 10.45 -2.92
CA ASP A 436 -40.99 11.34 -2.62
C ASP A 436 -40.97 11.82 -1.16
N SER A 437 -40.23 12.91 -0.93
CA SER A 437 -40.51 14.06 -0.05
C SER A 437 -39.16 14.77 0.20
N ILE A 438 -38.92 16.06 -0.08
CA ILE A 438 -39.75 17.27 0.14
C ILE A 438 -39.27 18.42 -0.79
N TYR A 439 -40.25 19.04 -1.49
CA TYR A 439 -40.46 20.47 -1.85
C TYR A 439 -39.81 21.18 -3.07
N ASP A 440 -40.71 21.73 -3.90
CA ASP A 440 -40.58 22.81 -4.91
C ASP A 440 -41.61 23.91 -4.56
N PRO A 441 -41.25 25.21 -4.61
CA PRO A 441 -42.30 26.22 -4.77
C PRO A 441 -41.96 27.37 -5.74
N SER A 442 -41.51 27.14 -6.99
CA SER A 442 -41.79 28.07 -8.11
C SER A 442 -41.11 27.69 -9.43
N ARG A 443 -41.87 27.03 -10.32
CA ARG A 443 -42.03 27.21 -11.79
C ARG A 443 -40.80 27.60 -12.65
N GLY A 444 -40.60 27.01 -13.83
CA GLY A 444 -41.65 26.72 -14.82
C GLY A 444 -41.34 25.63 -15.84
N GLN A 445 -42.41 25.13 -16.44
CA GLN A 445 -42.45 24.10 -17.47
C GLN A 445 -41.97 24.61 -18.85
N THR A 446 -41.35 23.74 -19.64
CA THR A 446 -41.58 23.47 -21.10
C THR A 446 -40.53 22.43 -21.58
N PRO A 447 -40.66 21.80 -22.78
CA PRO A 447 -41.37 20.54 -23.02
C PRO A 447 -40.43 19.38 -23.41
N ASP A 448 -41.02 18.19 -23.43
CA ASP A 448 -40.44 16.87 -23.77
C ASP A 448 -39.77 16.82 -25.17
N PRO A 449 -38.56 16.25 -25.33
CA PRO A 449 -38.07 15.76 -26.61
C PRO A 449 -38.15 14.23 -26.70
N ASN A 450 -38.91 13.81 -27.71
CA ASN A 450 -39.06 12.49 -28.36
C ASN A 450 -37.88 11.49 -28.19
N PRO A 451 -38.16 10.16 -28.13
CA PRO A 451 -37.18 9.13 -27.84
C PRO A 451 -36.23 8.88 -29.01
N ASN A 452 -34.92 8.82 -28.73
CA ASN A 452 -33.91 8.35 -29.67
C ASN A 452 -33.89 6.80 -29.69
N PRO A 453 -33.59 6.15 -30.83
CA PRO A 453 -33.94 4.76 -31.09
C PRO A 453 -33.04 3.77 -30.34
N ALA A 454 -33.59 2.58 -30.11
CA ALA A 454 -32.97 1.47 -29.41
C ALA A 454 -31.57 1.12 -29.96
N PRO A 455 -30.59 0.76 -29.08
CA PRO A 455 -29.32 0.22 -29.53
C PRO A 455 -29.56 -1.07 -30.31
N GLY A 456 -29.00 -1.16 -31.52
CA GLY A 456 -28.96 -2.41 -32.28
C GLY A 456 -28.18 -3.50 -31.52
N PRO A 457 -28.45 -4.78 -31.77
CA PRO A 457 -27.79 -5.87 -31.08
C PRO A 457 -26.28 -5.87 -31.39
N THR A 458 -25.47 -5.91 -30.33
CA THR A 458 -24.05 -6.21 -30.39
C THR A 458 -23.86 -7.56 -31.09
N PRO A 459 -22.91 -7.71 -32.05
CA PRO A 459 -22.74 -8.98 -32.74
C PRO A 459 -22.33 -10.07 -31.74
N THR A 460 -23.08 -11.17 -31.74
CA THR A 460 -22.71 -12.39 -31.02
C THR A 460 -21.40 -12.93 -31.62
N PRO A 461 -20.35 -13.22 -30.83
CA PRO A 461 -19.13 -13.83 -31.34
C PRO A 461 -19.46 -15.16 -32.04
N GLU A 462 -18.81 -15.45 -33.17
CA GLU A 462 -18.96 -16.74 -33.83
C GLU A 462 -18.59 -17.88 -32.87
N PRO A 463 -19.35 -19.00 -32.87
CA PRO A 463 -19.06 -20.16 -32.03
C PRO A 463 -17.65 -20.70 -32.32
N GLY A 464 -16.73 -20.51 -31.36
CA GLY A 464 -15.36 -21.05 -31.44
C GLY A 464 -14.22 -20.01 -31.38
N SER A 465 -14.53 -18.71 -31.31
CA SER A 465 -13.51 -17.65 -31.15
C SER A 465 -13.14 -17.42 -29.68
N PHE A 466 -11.86 -17.14 -29.41
CA PHE A 466 -11.35 -16.79 -28.08
C PHE A 466 -11.94 -15.46 -27.59
N SER A 467 -12.40 -15.43 -26.33
CA SER A 467 -12.92 -14.23 -25.67
C SER A 467 -12.08 -13.88 -24.43
N LEU A 468 -11.74 -12.60 -24.29
CA LEU A 468 -11.07 -12.03 -23.12
C LEU A 468 -11.98 -10.97 -22.51
N GLU A 469 -12.51 -11.25 -21.33
CA GLU A 469 -13.41 -10.35 -20.61
C GLU A 469 -12.73 -9.77 -19.37
N ARG A 470 -13.00 -8.50 -19.04
CA ARG A 470 -12.51 -7.90 -17.80
C ARG A 470 -13.66 -7.71 -16.81
N LEU A 471 -13.54 -8.33 -15.65
CA LEU A 471 -14.46 -8.21 -14.52
C LEU A 471 -13.86 -7.25 -13.50
N TYR A 472 -14.43 -6.06 -13.37
CA TYR A 472 -13.86 -5.03 -12.49
C TYR A 472 -14.92 -4.05 -11.99
N GLY A 473 -14.69 -3.56 -10.78
CA GLY A 473 -15.34 -2.37 -10.26
C GLY A 473 -14.32 -1.28 -9.92
N THR A 474 -14.80 -0.18 -9.35
CA THR A 474 -13.93 0.92 -8.88
C THR A 474 -13.27 0.59 -7.54
N ARG A 475 -13.87 -0.31 -6.75
CA ARG A 475 -13.32 -0.89 -5.52
C ARG A 475 -13.22 -2.40 -5.62
N ALA A 476 -12.47 -3.01 -4.71
CA ALA A 476 -12.33 -4.47 -4.64
C ALA A 476 -13.64 -5.20 -4.32
N GLU A 477 -14.50 -4.60 -3.49
CA GLU A 477 -15.85 -5.10 -3.23
C GLU A 477 -16.69 -5.11 -4.50
N ASP A 478 -16.58 -4.07 -5.33
CA ASP A 478 -17.31 -3.96 -6.58
C ASP A 478 -16.78 -4.96 -7.63
N THR A 479 -15.46 -5.19 -7.66
CA THR A 479 -14.87 -6.28 -8.45
C THR A 479 -15.38 -7.64 -7.98
N ALA A 480 -15.46 -7.91 -6.68
CA ALA A 480 -16.01 -9.15 -6.14
C ALA A 480 -17.49 -9.34 -6.52
N ILE A 481 -18.28 -8.27 -6.54
CA ILE A 481 -19.66 -8.28 -7.04
C ILE A 481 -19.71 -8.60 -8.54
N LYS A 482 -18.83 -8.00 -9.35
CA LYS A 482 -18.77 -8.29 -10.79
C LYS A 482 -18.37 -9.73 -11.09
N ILE A 483 -17.45 -10.28 -10.29
CA ILE A 483 -17.08 -11.69 -10.31
C ILE A 483 -18.29 -12.57 -9.95
N SER A 484 -19.04 -12.19 -8.91
CA SER A 484 -20.25 -12.89 -8.50
C SER A 484 -21.34 -12.88 -9.60
N GLN A 485 -21.55 -11.74 -10.25
CA GLN A 485 -22.52 -11.58 -11.34
C GLN A 485 -22.14 -12.41 -12.58
N ALA A 486 -20.84 -12.57 -12.86
CA ALA A 486 -20.36 -13.39 -13.96
C ALA A 486 -20.49 -14.90 -13.68
N GLY A 487 -20.29 -15.33 -12.42
CA GLY A 487 -20.30 -16.75 -12.04
C GLY A 487 -21.66 -17.30 -11.60
N TRP A 488 -22.54 -16.46 -11.07
CA TRP A 488 -23.77 -16.90 -10.40
C TRP A 488 -24.98 -16.12 -10.91
N ALA A 489 -25.98 -16.84 -11.41
CA ALA A 489 -27.26 -16.28 -11.80
C ALA A 489 -28.06 -15.77 -10.59
N ASP A 490 -29.10 -15.00 -10.83
CA ASP A 490 -30.01 -14.53 -9.77
C ASP A 490 -30.64 -15.74 -9.05
N ASN A 491 -30.75 -15.65 -7.72
CA ASN A 491 -31.28 -16.70 -6.84
C ASN A 491 -30.60 -18.07 -6.99
N SER A 492 -29.32 -18.10 -7.38
CA SER A 492 -28.59 -19.35 -7.62
C SER A 492 -27.63 -19.76 -6.49
N SER A 493 -27.47 -18.95 -5.44
CA SER A 493 -26.52 -19.20 -4.37
C SER A 493 -27.10 -18.93 -2.98
N PRO A 494 -27.73 -19.94 -2.33
CA PRO A 494 -28.27 -19.80 -0.97
C PRO A 494 -27.20 -19.63 0.11
N VAL A 495 -25.92 -19.86 -0.24
CA VAL A 495 -24.77 -19.66 0.63
C VAL A 495 -23.84 -18.62 0.01
N VAL A 496 -23.30 -17.73 0.83
CA VAL A 496 -22.23 -16.79 0.40
C VAL A 496 -21.14 -16.72 1.46
N LEU A 497 -19.88 -16.66 1.01
CA LEU A 497 -18.75 -16.41 1.90
C LEU A 497 -18.49 -14.90 1.93
N LEU A 498 -18.30 -14.35 3.13
CA LEU A 498 -18.05 -12.93 3.34
C LEU A 498 -16.72 -12.74 4.07
N ALA A 499 -15.79 -12.04 3.43
CA ALA A 499 -14.48 -11.74 3.97
C ALA A 499 -14.22 -10.22 4.03
N ARG A 500 -13.22 -9.81 4.80
CA ARG A 500 -12.80 -8.41 4.86
C ARG A 500 -11.96 -8.04 3.64
N VAL A 501 -12.13 -6.84 3.13
CA VAL A 501 -11.46 -6.35 1.92
C VAL A 501 -9.98 -5.98 2.13
N ASP A 502 -9.62 -5.57 3.35
CA ASP A 502 -8.35 -4.90 3.66
C ASP A 502 -7.27 -5.84 4.20
N ARG A 503 -7.58 -7.13 4.40
CA ARG A 503 -6.66 -8.19 4.82
C ARG A 503 -7.06 -9.54 4.25
N PHE A 504 -6.09 -10.38 3.89
CA PHE A 504 -6.33 -11.65 3.18
C PHE A 504 -6.29 -12.90 4.05
N GLN A 505 -5.61 -12.86 5.21
CA GLN A 505 -5.10 -14.07 5.86
C GLN A 505 -6.20 -15.08 6.22
N ASP A 506 -7.32 -14.60 6.77
CA ASP A 506 -8.44 -15.46 7.19
C ASP A 506 -9.16 -16.12 6.01
N ALA A 507 -9.24 -15.43 4.88
CA ALA A 507 -10.00 -15.88 3.71
C ALA A 507 -9.16 -16.64 2.68
N LEU A 508 -7.84 -16.70 2.86
CA LEU A 508 -6.92 -17.31 1.90
C LEU A 508 -7.20 -18.81 1.67
N ALA A 509 -7.76 -19.48 2.68
CA ALA A 509 -8.15 -20.88 2.62
C ALA A 509 -9.62 -21.11 2.18
N ALA A 510 -10.35 -20.06 1.82
CA ALA A 510 -11.81 -20.12 1.65
C ALA A 510 -12.25 -20.68 0.29
N ALA A 511 -11.42 -20.67 -0.75
CA ALA A 511 -11.83 -21.08 -2.10
C ALA A 511 -12.40 -22.53 -2.17
N PRO A 512 -11.79 -23.54 -1.53
CA PRO A 512 -12.38 -24.89 -1.50
C PRO A 512 -13.71 -24.97 -0.74
N LEU A 513 -13.87 -24.15 0.30
CA LEU A 513 -15.15 -24.02 1.00
C LEU A 513 -16.21 -23.39 0.10
N ALA A 514 -15.83 -22.36 -0.67
CA ALA A 514 -16.67 -21.72 -1.66
C ALA A 514 -17.16 -22.73 -2.71
N LYS A 515 -16.27 -23.59 -3.25
CA LYS A 515 -16.66 -24.67 -4.18
C LYS A 515 -17.61 -25.68 -3.56
N LYS A 516 -17.35 -26.12 -2.32
CA LYS A 516 -18.22 -27.07 -1.61
C LYS A 516 -19.67 -26.58 -1.57
N PHE A 517 -19.87 -25.29 -1.33
CA PHE A 517 -21.18 -24.67 -1.29
C PHE A 517 -21.64 -24.08 -2.63
N LYS A 518 -20.82 -24.17 -3.68
CA LYS A 518 -21.00 -23.46 -4.96
C LYS A 518 -21.32 -21.97 -4.73
N ALA A 519 -20.62 -21.36 -3.78
CA ALA A 519 -20.90 -20.03 -3.26
C ALA A 519 -19.85 -19.01 -3.74
N PRO A 520 -20.23 -17.75 -4.02
CA PRO A 520 -19.27 -16.69 -4.25
C PRO A 520 -18.58 -16.27 -2.94
N LEU A 521 -17.41 -15.65 -3.08
CA LEU A 521 -16.73 -14.94 -2.00
C LEU A 521 -16.83 -13.44 -2.25
N LEU A 522 -17.64 -12.77 -1.42
CA LEU A 522 -17.78 -11.32 -1.43
C LEU A 522 -16.86 -10.69 -0.40
N LEU A 523 -16.49 -9.44 -0.65
CA LEU A 523 -15.62 -8.65 0.20
C LEU A 523 -16.37 -7.49 0.80
N THR A 524 -16.14 -7.18 2.06
CA THR A 524 -16.73 -6.01 2.74
C THR A 524 -15.70 -5.31 3.62
N SER A 525 -16.00 -4.06 4.01
CA SER A 525 -15.27 -3.41 5.09
C SER A 525 -15.36 -4.22 6.39
N PRO A 526 -14.28 -4.29 7.20
CA PRO A 526 -14.30 -4.98 8.50
C PRO A 526 -15.28 -4.34 9.52
N TYR A 527 -15.68 -3.09 9.29
CA TYR A 527 -16.47 -2.31 10.25
C TYR A 527 -17.94 -2.13 9.85
N GLN A 528 -18.28 -2.37 8.59
CA GLN A 528 -19.64 -2.17 8.09
C GLN A 528 -19.90 -3.04 6.87
N LEU A 529 -21.07 -3.69 6.85
CA LEU A 529 -21.52 -4.42 5.67
C LEU A 529 -21.72 -3.43 4.52
N ASP A 530 -20.95 -3.59 3.46
CA ASP A 530 -21.12 -2.78 2.26
C ASP A 530 -22.50 -3.04 1.65
N LYS A 531 -23.20 -1.98 1.27
CA LYS A 531 -24.58 -2.11 0.82
C LYS A 531 -24.68 -2.72 -0.58
N ALA A 532 -23.69 -2.50 -1.45
CA ALA A 532 -23.67 -3.17 -2.74
C ALA A 532 -23.43 -4.68 -2.55
N VAL A 533 -22.63 -5.05 -1.55
CA VAL A 533 -22.43 -6.46 -1.16
C VAL A 533 -23.71 -7.06 -0.59
N LEU A 534 -24.44 -6.33 0.25
CA LEU A 534 -25.76 -6.77 0.73
C LEU A 534 -26.76 -6.97 -0.42
N GLN A 535 -26.78 -6.08 -1.42
CA GLN A 535 -27.64 -6.26 -2.58
C GLN A 535 -27.21 -7.46 -3.42
N GLU A 536 -25.92 -7.72 -3.53
CA GLU A 536 -25.42 -8.92 -4.19
C GLU A 536 -25.82 -10.19 -3.41
N LEU A 537 -25.78 -10.18 -2.06
CA LEU A 537 -26.31 -11.26 -1.23
C LEU A 537 -27.81 -11.52 -1.54
N LYS A 538 -28.61 -10.46 -1.66
CA LYS A 538 -30.03 -10.55 -2.02
C LYS A 538 -30.25 -11.06 -3.45
N ARG A 539 -29.51 -10.55 -4.43
CA ARG A 539 -29.57 -10.98 -5.83
C ARG A 539 -29.27 -12.47 -5.95
N LEU A 540 -28.28 -12.95 -5.20
CA LEU A 540 -27.91 -14.37 -5.15
C LEU A 540 -28.97 -15.25 -4.48
N GLY A 541 -29.94 -14.67 -3.79
CA GLY A 541 -30.91 -15.39 -2.97
C GLY A 541 -30.25 -16.06 -1.76
N ALA A 542 -29.27 -15.39 -1.15
CA ALA A 542 -28.53 -15.95 -0.02
C ALA A 542 -29.43 -16.08 1.22
N ASP A 543 -29.40 -17.25 1.86
CA ASP A 543 -30.06 -17.51 3.15
C ASP A 543 -29.05 -17.55 4.30
N ASN A 544 -27.83 -18.02 4.00
CA ASN A 544 -26.77 -18.21 4.98
C ASN A 544 -25.43 -17.60 4.53
N VAL A 545 -24.81 -16.83 5.41
CA VAL A 545 -23.54 -16.15 5.15
C VAL A 545 -22.44 -16.72 6.05
N TYR A 546 -21.42 -17.29 5.44
CA TYR A 546 -20.20 -17.67 6.15
C TYR A 546 -19.27 -16.48 6.30
N VAL A 547 -19.23 -15.91 7.50
CA VAL A 547 -18.36 -14.78 7.83
C VAL A 547 -16.98 -15.31 8.19
N ILE A 548 -15.99 -15.01 7.35
CA ILE A 548 -14.64 -15.55 7.47
C ILE A 548 -13.78 -14.59 8.30
N GLY A 549 -13.31 -15.08 9.46
CA GLY A 549 -12.49 -14.33 10.42
C GLY A 549 -13.24 -13.93 11.69
N GLY A 550 -12.48 -13.68 12.76
CA GLY A 550 -13.00 -13.34 14.10
C GLY A 550 -13.66 -11.96 14.18
N GLU A 551 -14.14 -11.56 15.36
CA GLU A 551 -14.74 -10.21 15.55
C GLU A 551 -13.74 -9.06 15.34
N GLY A 552 -12.45 -9.30 15.54
CA GLY A 552 -11.39 -8.35 15.15
C GLY A 552 -11.15 -8.28 13.64
N ALA A 553 -11.66 -9.26 12.87
CA ALA A 553 -11.59 -9.30 11.42
C ALA A 553 -12.84 -8.66 10.78
N ILE A 554 -14.01 -9.12 11.17
CA ILE A 554 -15.31 -8.59 10.75
C ILE A 554 -16.12 -8.32 12.01
N THR A 555 -16.31 -7.06 12.33
CA THR A 555 -16.92 -6.62 13.60
C THR A 555 -18.43 -6.87 13.65
N LYS A 556 -18.99 -6.82 14.87
CA LYS A 556 -20.44 -7.02 15.11
C LYS A 556 -21.36 -6.16 14.25
N PRO A 557 -21.07 -4.88 13.95
CA PRO A 557 -21.91 -4.10 13.05
C PRO A 557 -22.17 -4.74 11.68
N VAL A 558 -21.21 -5.50 11.12
CA VAL A 558 -21.39 -6.23 9.86
C VAL A 558 -22.40 -7.37 10.05
N THR A 559 -22.21 -8.19 11.07
CA THR A 559 -23.09 -9.35 11.34
C THR A 559 -24.47 -8.93 11.82
N ASN A 560 -24.58 -7.84 12.57
CA ASN A 560 -25.86 -7.26 12.97
C ASN A 560 -26.64 -6.77 11.75
N ALA A 561 -25.95 -6.24 10.73
CA ALA A 561 -26.59 -5.85 9.47
C ALA A 561 -27.09 -7.08 8.70
N LEU A 562 -26.37 -8.21 8.70
CA LEU A 562 -26.87 -9.47 8.12
C LEU A 562 -28.17 -9.92 8.82
N VAL A 563 -28.17 -10.00 10.16
CA VAL A 563 -29.34 -10.41 10.94
C VAL A 563 -30.53 -9.48 10.73
N LYS A 564 -30.28 -8.17 10.63
CA LYS A 564 -31.34 -7.18 10.38
C LYS A 564 -32.04 -7.39 9.03
N GLU A 565 -31.37 -7.99 8.07
CA GLU A 565 -31.87 -8.31 6.74
C GLU A 565 -32.37 -9.77 6.66
N ASP A 566 -32.65 -10.38 7.82
CA ASP A 566 -33.10 -11.76 7.97
C ASP A 566 -32.14 -12.82 7.39
N LEU A 567 -30.87 -12.44 7.17
CA LEU A 567 -29.81 -13.35 6.74
C LEU A 567 -29.22 -14.07 7.95
N THR A 568 -29.19 -15.41 7.89
CA THR A 568 -28.45 -16.19 8.87
C THR A 568 -26.96 -16.08 8.60
N TYR A 569 -26.13 -16.11 9.64
CA TYR A 569 -24.68 -16.15 9.46
C TYR A 569 -24.02 -17.13 10.42
N GLU A 570 -22.95 -17.75 9.94
CA GLU A 570 -22.04 -18.55 10.75
C GLU A 570 -20.64 -17.96 10.61
N ARG A 571 -20.00 -17.68 11.75
CA ARG A 571 -18.63 -17.18 11.75
C ARG A 571 -17.64 -18.35 11.77
N ILE A 572 -16.73 -18.39 10.81
CA ILE A 572 -15.63 -19.35 10.77
C ILE A 572 -14.34 -18.60 11.09
N PHE A 573 -13.74 -18.90 12.24
CA PHE A 573 -12.58 -18.18 12.74
C PHE A 573 -11.76 -19.02 13.73
N GLY A 574 -10.54 -18.60 13.96
CA GLY A 574 -9.77 -18.90 15.16
C GLY A 574 -8.97 -17.67 15.62
N ASP A 575 -8.07 -17.87 16.57
CA ASP A 575 -7.29 -16.77 17.17
C ASP A 575 -6.23 -16.23 16.17
N GLU A 576 -5.62 -17.13 15.39
CA GLU A 576 -4.70 -16.80 14.31
C GLU A 576 -5.26 -17.28 12.95
N ALA A 577 -4.68 -16.77 11.85
CA ALA A 577 -5.11 -17.13 10.49
C ALA A 577 -5.02 -18.65 10.21
N ALA A 578 -4.03 -19.32 10.80
CA ALA A 578 -3.89 -20.78 10.69
C ALA A 578 -5.01 -21.52 11.41
N ASP A 579 -5.53 -20.98 12.52
CA ASP A 579 -6.70 -21.53 13.22
C ASP A 579 -7.97 -21.30 12.41
N THR A 580 -8.14 -20.13 11.79
CA THR A 580 -9.22 -19.87 10.84
C THR A 580 -9.17 -20.86 9.66
N ALA A 581 -7.99 -21.09 9.08
CA ALA A 581 -7.82 -22.07 8.00
C ALA A 581 -8.14 -23.50 8.43
N ALA A 582 -7.76 -23.89 9.66
CA ALA A 582 -8.14 -25.17 10.23
C ALA A 582 -9.66 -25.30 10.47
N ALA A 583 -10.32 -24.22 10.89
CA ALA A 583 -11.78 -24.18 11.03
C ALA A 583 -12.48 -24.30 9.66
N ILE A 584 -11.97 -23.61 8.64
CA ILE A 584 -12.42 -23.76 7.25
C ILE A 584 -12.24 -25.21 6.78
N ALA A 585 -11.07 -25.83 7.03
CA ALA A 585 -10.80 -27.22 6.68
C ALA A 585 -11.80 -28.19 7.35
N ARG A 586 -12.12 -28.00 8.63
CA ARG A 586 -13.16 -28.79 9.33
C ARG A 586 -14.53 -28.63 8.66
N LYS A 587 -14.87 -27.43 8.19
CA LYS A 587 -16.12 -27.18 7.46
C LYS A 587 -16.13 -27.82 6.08
N ILE A 588 -14.99 -27.89 5.39
CA ILE A 588 -14.83 -28.63 4.13
C ILE A 588 -15.00 -30.14 4.37
N GLY A 589 -14.32 -30.69 5.38
CA GLY A 589 -14.34 -32.10 5.75
C GLY A 589 -13.00 -32.81 5.51
N PRO A 590 -12.85 -34.06 5.98
CA PRO A 590 -11.59 -34.80 5.90
C PRO A 590 -11.09 -35.01 4.46
N SER A 591 -9.78 -34.89 4.28
CA SER A 591 -9.09 -35.15 3.02
C SER A 591 -7.73 -35.79 3.28
N THR A 592 -7.33 -36.76 2.45
CA THR A 592 -6.00 -37.39 2.52
C THR A 592 -4.91 -36.51 1.93
N GLN A 593 -5.29 -35.43 1.23
CA GLN A 593 -4.39 -34.42 0.68
C GLN A 593 -4.72 -33.04 1.25
N VAL A 594 -3.70 -32.22 1.53
CA VAL A 594 -3.86 -30.80 1.84
C VAL A 594 -2.87 -29.96 1.06
N ILE A 595 -3.24 -28.72 0.77
CA ILE A 595 -2.31 -27.70 0.31
C ILE A 595 -1.84 -26.89 1.52
N LEU A 596 -0.53 -26.73 1.66
CA LEU A 596 0.06 -25.91 2.70
C LEU A 596 0.62 -24.64 2.09
N ALA A 597 0.12 -23.48 2.54
CA ALA A 597 0.53 -22.16 2.07
C ALA A 597 1.00 -21.26 3.22
N SER A 598 1.73 -20.19 2.91
CA SER A 598 2.15 -19.22 3.93
C SER A 598 0.97 -18.33 4.37
N SER A 599 0.87 -18.05 5.67
CA SER A 599 -0.08 -17.07 6.22
C SER A 599 0.36 -15.62 6.01
N THR A 600 1.65 -15.39 5.72
CA THR A 600 2.24 -14.05 5.59
C THR A 600 2.38 -13.58 4.14
N SER A 601 2.14 -14.47 3.17
CA SER A 601 2.25 -14.20 1.74
C SER A 601 1.06 -14.82 0.98
N PHE A 602 0.29 -13.99 0.29
CA PHE A 602 -0.93 -14.40 -0.43
C PHE A 602 -0.72 -15.05 -1.82
N PRO A 603 0.28 -14.68 -2.65
CA PRO A 603 0.30 -15.04 -4.07
C PRO A 603 0.24 -16.56 -4.32
N ASP A 604 1.03 -17.33 -3.60
CA ASP A 604 1.15 -18.78 -3.83
C ASP A 604 -0.17 -19.51 -3.49
N ALA A 605 -0.86 -19.07 -2.43
CA ALA A 605 -2.14 -19.61 -2.05
C ALA A 605 -3.27 -19.23 -3.03
N LEU A 606 -3.25 -18.00 -3.57
CA LEU A 606 -4.20 -17.58 -4.60
C LEU A 606 -4.05 -18.43 -5.87
N SER A 607 -2.82 -18.67 -6.33
CA SER A 607 -2.57 -19.54 -7.49
C SER A 607 -2.98 -20.99 -7.25
N ALA A 608 -2.92 -21.47 -6.01
CA ALA A 608 -3.39 -22.79 -5.62
C ALA A 608 -4.90 -22.87 -5.37
N SER A 609 -5.61 -21.75 -5.26
CA SER A 609 -7.01 -21.70 -4.83
C SER A 609 -7.95 -22.46 -5.75
N ALA A 610 -7.77 -22.32 -7.06
CA ALA A 610 -8.60 -23.02 -8.06
C ALA A 610 -8.41 -24.54 -8.05
N PRO A 611 -7.19 -25.09 -8.19
CA PRO A 611 -7.00 -26.54 -8.15
C PRO A 611 -7.31 -27.13 -6.76
N ALA A 612 -7.05 -26.38 -5.67
CA ALA A 612 -7.45 -26.80 -4.33
C ALA A 612 -8.97 -27.02 -4.27
N ALA A 613 -9.72 -26.08 -4.81
CA ALA A 613 -11.17 -26.10 -4.74
C ALA A 613 -11.78 -27.15 -5.67
N ASP A 614 -11.32 -27.23 -6.92
CA ASP A 614 -11.82 -28.21 -7.90
C ASP A 614 -11.65 -29.66 -7.39
N LEU A 615 -10.54 -29.94 -6.72
CA LEU A 615 -10.23 -31.25 -6.14
C LEU A 615 -10.75 -31.44 -4.70
N GLY A 616 -11.40 -30.43 -4.11
CA GLY A 616 -11.88 -30.47 -2.72
C GLY A 616 -10.76 -30.58 -1.68
N ILE A 617 -9.54 -30.18 -2.01
CA ILE A 617 -8.35 -30.23 -1.16
C ILE A 617 -8.36 -29.01 -0.22
N PRO A 618 -8.38 -29.21 1.12
CA PRO A 618 -8.27 -28.10 2.06
C PRO A 618 -6.93 -27.37 1.95
N ILE A 619 -6.98 -26.05 2.04
CA ILE A 619 -5.78 -25.21 2.21
C ILE A 619 -5.58 -24.98 3.70
N LEU A 620 -4.38 -25.31 4.19
CA LEU A 620 -3.93 -25.00 5.54
C LEU A 620 -2.84 -23.94 5.47
N LEU A 621 -2.74 -23.13 6.52
CA LEU A 621 -1.74 -22.07 6.59
C LEU A 621 -0.62 -22.43 7.56
N THR A 622 0.57 -21.92 7.25
CA THR A 622 1.74 -22.01 8.11
C THR A 622 2.43 -20.66 8.20
N GLU A 623 3.14 -20.44 9.30
CA GLU A 623 4.02 -19.28 9.48
C GLU A 623 5.45 -19.65 9.04
N GLN A 624 6.28 -18.63 8.81
CA GLN A 624 7.68 -18.87 8.44
C GLN A 624 8.40 -19.57 9.59
N GLY A 625 8.84 -20.83 9.37
CA GLY A 625 9.60 -21.61 10.34
C GLY A 625 8.80 -22.30 11.44
N LYS A 626 7.49 -22.04 11.55
CA LYS A 626 6.60 -22.68 12.53
C LYS A 626 5.37 -23.28 11.85
N LEU A 627 5.20 -24.59 12.01
CA LEU A 627 3.97 -25.29 11.63
C LEU A 627 2.97 -25.17 12.80
N PRO A 628 1.86 -24.41 12.65
CA PRO A 628 0.95 -24.12 13.75
C PRO A 628 0.29 -25.38 14.32
N ALA A 629 -0.10 -25.32 15.61
CA ALA A 629 -0.71 -26.46 16.30
C ALA A 629 -2.03 -26.89 15.62
N ALA A 630 -2.88 -25.93 15.23
CA ALA A 630 -4.12 -26.24 14.51
C ALA A 630 -3.86 -26.94 13.16
N THR A 631 -2.86 -26.49 12.40
CA THR A 631 -2.45 -27.16 11.15
C THR A 631 -2.00 -28.59 11.41
N LYS A 632 -1.12 -28.83 12.40
CA LYS A 632 -0.71 -30.19 12.80
C LYS A 632 -1.88 -31.06 13.20
N GLN A 633 -2.85 -30.48 13.91
CA GLN A 633 -4.03 -31.20 14.34
C GLN A 633 -4.89 -31.64 13.16
N ILE A 634 -5.10 -30.78 12.14
CA ILE A 634 -5.82 -31.19 10.93
C ILE A 634 -5.09 -32.29 10.17
N LEU A 635 -3.76 -32.20 10.04
CA LEU A 635 -2.96 -33.25 9.38
C LEU A 635 -3.20 -34.62 10.01
N LYS A 636 -3.28 -34.66 11.35
CA LYS A 636 -3.57 -35.88 12.12
C LYS A 636 -5.04 -36.31 12.01
N ASP A 637 -5.96 -35.39 12.29
CA ASP A 637 -7.41 -35.66 12.36
C ASP A 637 -7.95 -36.18 11.03
N PHE A 638 -7.43 -35.66 9.90
CA PHE A 638 -7.87 -36.04 8.56
C PHE A 638 -7.11 -37.26 8.00
N GLY A 639 -6.12 -37.78 8.72
CA GLY A 639 -5.27 -38.87 8.22
C GLY A 639 -4.56 -38.49 6.92
N VAL A 640 -4.00 -37.28 6.87
CA VAL A 640 -3.32 -36.76 5.67
C VAL A 640 -2.14 -37.67 5.32
N THR A 641 -1.99 -37.98 4.03
CA THR A 641 -0.88 -38.79 3.51
C THR A 641 -0.06 -38.05 2.46
N LYS A 642 -0.54 -36.90 1.98
CA LYS A 642 0.17 -36.04 1.02
C LYS A 642 -0.07 -34.55 1.32
N THR A 643 1.02 -33.80 1.47
CA THR A 643 0.99 -32.34 1.68
C THR A 643 1.62 -31.65 0.48
N ILE A 644 0.85 -30.85 -0.25
CA ILE A 644 1.33 -30.06 -1.38
C ILE A 644 1.70 -28.68 -0.84
N ILE A 645 3.00 -28.40 -0.76
CA ILE A 645 3.53 -27.13 -0.25
C ILE A 645 3.61 -26.16 -1.42
N VAL A 646 2.84 -25.08 -1.37
CA VAL A 646 2.83 -24.03 -2.40
C VAL A 646 3.58 -22.82 -1.87
N GLY A 647 4.76 -22.58 -2.44
CA GLY A 647 5.66 -21.51 -2.02
C GLY A 647 7.10 -21.95 -1.84
N GLY A 648 7.99 -21.06 -2.22
CA GLY A 648 9.44 -21.26 -2.12
C GLY A 648 9.94 -21.35 -0.69
N LYS A 649 11.23 -21.68 -0.55
CA LYS A 649 11.93 -21.83 0.73
C LYS A 649 11.82 -20.62 1.67
N PHE A 650 11.60 -19.42 1.12
CA PHE A 650 11.43 -18.19 1.88
C PHE A 650 10.02 -18.01 2.44
N ALA A 651 9.01 -18.53 1.74
CA ALA A 651 7.62 -18.48 2.18
C ALA A 651 7.30 -19.61 3.18
N ILE A 652 7.82 -20.82 2.92
CA ILE A 652 7.61 -22.00 3.76
C ILE A 652 8.94 -22.74 3.96
N SER A 653 9.34 -22.95 5.21
CA SER A 653 10.65 -23.53 5.55
C SER A 653 10.88 -24.89 4.89
N PRO A 654 12.04 -25.12 4.24
CA PRO A 654 12.45 -26.44 3.72
C PRO A 654 12.60 -27.51 4.80
N THR A 655 12.71 -27.10 6.07
CA THR A 655 12.79 -28.05 7.19
C THR A 655 11.50 -28.85 7.35
N PHE A 656 10.37 -28.36 6.83
CA PHE A 656 9.10 -29.04 6.94
C PHE A 656 9.04 -30.32 6.09
N ASP A 657 9.55 -30.24 4.86
CA ASP A 657 9.58 -31.31 3.87
C ASP A 657 10.91 -32.05 3.77
N ALA A 658 11.90 -31.67 4.58
CA ALA A 658 13.12 -32.45 4.74
C ALA A 658 12.83 -33.87 5.29
N LYS A 659 13.74 -34.81 5.01
CA LYS A 659 13.68 -36.16 5.60
C LYS A 659 13.75 -36.05 7.14
N GLY A 660 12.72 -36.55 7.82
CA GLY A 660 12.59 -36.43 9.29
C GLY A 660 11.96 -35.10 9.76
N GLY A 661 11.60 -34.20 8.85
CA GLY A 661 10.86 -32.98 9.14
C GLY A 661 9.39 -33.23 9.52
N PRO A 662 8.68 -32.21 10.04
CA PRO A 662 7.31 -32.35 10.54
C PRO A 662 6.28 -32.80 9.48
N LEU A 663 6.55 -32.63 8.18
CA LEU A 663 5.68 -33.12 7.11
C LEU A 663 6.13 -34.44 6.49
N ALA A 664 7.26 -35.02 6.92
CA ALA A 664 7.84 -36.22 6.30
C ALA A 664 6.88 -37.43 6.30
N SER A 665 6.12 -37.62 7.38
CA SER A 665 5.09 -38.67 7.47
C SER A 665 3.81 -38.37 6.67
N TYR A 666 3.70 -37.17 6.10
CA TYR A 666 2.54 -36.67 5.37
C TYR A 666 2.85 -36.48 3.88
N GLY A 667 3.88 -37.14 3.33
CA GLY A 667 4.18 -37.18 1.90
C GLY A 667 4.34 -35.80 1.25
N PRO A 668 5.36 -35.01 1.62
CA PRO A 668 5.47 -33.64 1.18
C PRO A 668 5.92 -33.51 -0.28
N LEU A 669 5.23 -32.68 -1.04
CA LEU A 669 5.59 -32.26 -2.40
C LEU A 669 5.59 -30.74 -2.46
N ARG A 670 6.73 -30.12 -2.77
CA ARG A 670 6.82 -28.67 -2.91
C ARG A 670 6.70 -28.23 -4.36
N LEU A 671 5.79 -27.29 -4.60
CA LEU A 671 5.63 -26.56 -5.86
C LEU A 671 6.10 -25.13 -5.63
N ALA A 672 7.25 -24.80 -6.20
CA ALA A 672 7.88 -23.50 -6.03
C ALA A 672 8.78 -23.16 -7.22
N GLY A 673 8.83 -21.88 -7.56
CA GLY A 673 9.85 -21.29 -8.41
C GLY A 673 10.51 -20.11 -7.71
N ASP A 674 11.38 -19.40 -8.42
CA ASP A 674 12.16 -18.31 -7.83
C ASP A 674 11.30 -17.09 -7.48
N THR A 675 10.22 -16.82 -8.23
CA THR A 675 9.21 -15.80 -7.91
C THR A 675 7.83 -16.40 -7.63
N LYS A 676 6.91 -15.56 -7.12
CA LYS A 676 5.47 -15.85 -7.07
C LYS A 676 4.88 -16.21 -8.44
N TYR A 677 5.41 -15.65 -9.52
CA TYR A 677 4.97 -15.95 -10.90
C TYR A 677 5.48 -17.32 -11.37
N ASP A 678 6.72 -17.66 -11.01
CA ASP A 678 7.30 -18.97 -11.32
C ASP A 678 6.61 -20.07 -10.50
N THR A 679 6.33 -19.79 -9.22
CA THR A 679 5.56 -20.69 -8.34
C THR A 679 4.14 -20.90 -8.85
N MET A 680 3.45 -19.83 -9.26
CA MET A 680 2.16 -19.93 -9.95
C MET A 680 2.26 -20.86 -11.16
N LEU A 681 3.29 -20.69 -12.00
CA LEU A 681 3.46 -21.53 -13.18
C LEU A 681 3.72 -23.00 -12.83
N GLN A 682 4.47 -23.29 -11.77
CA GLN A 682 4.66 -24.66 -11.26
C GLN A 682 3.35 -25.27 -10.76
N ILE A 683 2.52 -24.49 -10.06
CA ILE A 683 1.20 -24.92 -9.59
C ILE A 683 0.29 -25.24 -10.79
N VAL A 684 0.17 -24.31 -11.74
CA VAL A 684 -0.66 -24.49 -12.93
C VAL A 684 -0.21 -25.70 -13.74
N LYS A 685 1.09 -25.87 -13.97
CA LYS A 685 1.67 -27.03 -14.67
C LYS A 685 1.52 -28.35 -13.90
N TYR A 686 1.54 -28.33 -12.57
CA TYR A 686 1.39 -29.56 -11.78
C TYR A 686 -0.04 -30.09 -11.82
N PHE A 687 -1.02 -29.20 -11.66
CA PHE A 687 -2.43 -29.59 -11.68
C PHE A 687 -2.97 -29.77 -13.11
N ASN A 688 -2.25 -29.26 -14.12
CA ASN A 688 -2.34 -29.54 -15.55
C ASN A 688 -3.74 -29.88 -16.08
N GLN A 689 -4.69 -28.98 -15.87
CA GLN A 689 -5.97 -29.03 -16.57
C GLN A 689 -5.77 -28.33 -17.91
N ASN A 690 -6.14 -28.97 -19.04
CA ASN A 690 -6.25 -28.31 -20.34
C ASN A 690 -7.43 -27.32 -20.23
N PRO A 691 -7.18 -26.05 -19.89
CA PRO A 691 -8.24 -25.22 -19.37
C PRO A 691 -8.96 -24.55 -20.53
N GLU A 692 -10.23 -24.87 -20.71
CA GLU A 692 -11.09 -24.14 -21.66
C GLU A 692 -11.26 -22.67 -21.22
N SER A 693 -11.03 -22.38 -19.93
CA SER A 693 -11.08 -21.03 -19.35
C SER A 693 -9.94 -20.74 -18.37
N ILE A 694 -9.44 -19.49 -18.38
CA ILE A 694 -8.37 -19.03 -17.47
C ILE A 694 -8.73 -17.72 -16.78
N ILE A 695 -8.15 -17.47 -15.62
CA ILE A 695 -8.37 -16.24 -14.86
C ILE A 695 -7.04 -15.54 -14.61
N PHE A 696 -7.02 -14.23 -14.82
CA PHE A 696 -5.90 -13.35 -14.56
C PHE A 696 -6.21 -12.42 -13.39
N ALA A 697 -5.30 -12.35 -12.42
CA ALA A 697 -5.34 -11.38 -11.33
C ALA A 697 -3.96 -10.74 -11.16
N THR A 698 -3.88 -9.56 -10.56
CA THR A 698 -2.57 -8.94 -10.27
C THR A 698 -1.83 -9.76 -9.22
N GLY A 699 -0.51 -9.90 -9.38
CA GLY A 699 0.35 -10.49 -8.35
C GLY A 699 0.78 -9.48 -7.27
N GLU A 700 0.42 -8.20 -7.42
CA GLU A 700 0.93 -7.12 -6.55
C GLU A 700 0.00 -6.79 -5.37
N THR A 701 -1.28 -7.10 -5.48
CA THR A 701 -2.28 -6.99 -4.42
C THR A 701 -3.21 -8.21 -4.43
N PHE A 702 -4.07 -8.38 -3.42
CA PHE A 702 -4.85 -9.61 -3.21
C PHE A 702 -6.37 -9.53 -3.42
N PRO A 703 -7.09 -8.40 -3.23
CA PRO A 703 -8.56 -8.45 -3.10
C PRO A 703 -9.29 -9.04 -4.32
N ASP A 704 -8.90 -8.64 -5.53
CA ASP A 704 -9.52 -9.12 -6.77
C ASP A 704 -9.24 -10.62 -6.98
N GLY A 705 -8.02 -11.08 -6.70
CA GLY A 705 -7.66 -12.50 -6.77
C GLY A 705 -8.32 -13.34 -5.67
N LEU A 706 -8.56 -12.78 -4.49
CA LEU A 706 -9.20 -13.48 -3.37
C LEU A 706 -10.67 -13.82 -3.67
N SER A 707 -11.45 -12.84 -4.14
CA SER A 707 -12.82 -13.07 -4.64
C SER A 707 -12.82 -13.91 -5.92
N GLY A 708 -11.85 -13.67 -6.79
CA GLY A 708 -11.56 -14.47 -7.97
C GLY A 708 -11.29 -15.94 -7.69
N GLY A 709 -10.77 -16.29 -6.51
CA GLY A 709 -10.49 -17.67 -6.13
C GLY A 709 -11.75 -18.54 -6.08
N ALA A 710 -12.86 -17.99 -5.60
CA ALA A 710 -14.16 -18.68 -5.60
C ALA A 710 -14.72 -18.86 -7.03
N PHE A 711 -14.49 -17.88 -7.90
CA PHE A 711 -14.90 -17.96 -9.31
C PHE A 711 -14.05 -18.94 -10.10
N ALA A 712 -12.73 -18.91 -9.90
CA ALA A 712 -11.79 -19.87 -10.45
C ALA A 712 -12.09 -21.29 -10.00
N ALA A 713 -12.47 -21.44 -8.73
CA ALA A 713 -12.97 -22.69 -8.19
C ALA A 713 -14.25 -23.15 -8.89
N LEU A 714 -15.23 -22.26 -9.08
CA LEU A 714 -16.50 -22.58 -9.75
C LEU A 714 -16.26 -23.13 -11.16
N THR A 715 -15.44 -22.44 -11.96
CA THR A 715 -15.17 -22.73 -13.37
C THR A 715 -14.08 -23.78 -13.61
N GLY A 716 -13.33 -24.18 -12.57
CA GLY A 716 -12.15 -25.04 -12.72
C GLY A 716 -11.00 -24.33 -13.45
N SER A 717 -10.99 -23.00 -13.49
CA SER A 717 -10.00 -22.22 -14.24
C SER A 717 -8.74 -22.01 -13.41
N PRO A 718 -7.53 -22.24 -13.94
CA PRO A 718 -6.31 -21.83 -13.26
C PRO A 718 -6.24 -20.30 -13.13
N MET A 719 -5.66 -19.85 -12.02
CA MET A 719 -5.41 -18.43 -11.79
C MET A 719 -3.95 -18.07 -12.07
N PHE A 720 -3.76 -17.21 -13.07
CA PHE A 720 -2.48 -16.62 -13.44
C PHE A 720 -2.31 -15.28 -12.75
N LEU A 721 -1.17 -15.12 -12.06
CA LEU A 721 -0.78 -13.86 -11.47
C LEU A 721 0.01 -13.02 -12.48
N ILE A 722 -0.39 -11.76 -12.62
CA ILE A 722 0.16 -10.82 -13.60
C ILE A 722 1.01 -9.76 -12.88
N PRO A 723 2.28 -9.56 -13.30
CA PRO A 723 3.12 -8.51 -12.74
C PRO A 723 2.70 -7.11 -13.18
N LYS A 724 3.11 -6.10 -12.42
CA LYS A 724 3.02 -4.68 -12.86
C LYS A 724 3.90 -4.40 -14.08
N GLY A 725 5.01 -5.13 -14.21
CA GLY A 725 5.93 -5.09 -15.35
C GLY A 725 5.61 -6.13 -16.42
N ASP A 726 6.61 -6.50 -17.21
CA ASP A 726 6.45 -7.49 -18.27
C ASP A 726 6.28 -8.92 -17.72
N LEU A 727 5.46 -9.72 -18.42
CA LEU A 727 5.40 -11.17 -18.20
C LEU A 727 6.77 -11.80 -18.51
N ASN A 728 7.20 -12.76 -17.67
CA ASN A 728 8.42 -13.53 -17.93
C ASN A 728 8.24 -14.42 -19.18
N SER A 729 9.37 -14.84 -19.79
CA SER A 729 9.39 -15.65 -21.00
C SER A 729 8.58 -16.94 -20.87
N ASP A 730 8.65 -17.58 -19.71
CA ASP A 730 8.06 -18.89 -19.47
C ASP A 730 6.54 -18.83 -19.37
N THR A 731 6.02 -17.78 -18.74
CA THR A 731 4.57 -17.50 -18.69
C THR A 731 4.05 -17.13 -20.08
N LYS A 732 4.79 -16.31 -20.84
CA LYS A 732 4.44 -16.00 -22.24
C LYS A 732 4.39 -17.28 -23.09
N ALA A 733 5.41 -18.13 -22.97
CA ALA A 733 5.48 -19.39 -23.70
C ALA A 733 4.34 -20.35 -23.30
N TYR A 734 4.04 -20.45 -22.00
CA TYR A 734 2.94 -21.28 -21.51
C TYR A 734 1.58 -20.77 -22.01
N LEU A 735 1.28 -19.47 -21.87
CA LEU A 735 0.05 -18.89 -22.40
C LEU A 735 -0.06 -19.10 -23.92
N LYS A 736 1.04 -18.94 -24.66
CA LYS A 736 1.06 -19.22 -26.10
C LYS A 736 0.77 -20.68 -26.42
N SER A 737 1.24 -21.62 -25.59
CA SER A 737 0.92 -23.05 -25.76
C SER A 737 -0.56 -23.39 -25.54
N LEU A 738 -1.30 -22.52 -24.85
CA LEU A 738 -2.74 -22.66 -24.65
C LEU A 738 -3.57 -22.05 -25.79
N SER A 739 -2.93 -21.34 -26.73
CA SER A 739 -3.59 -20.75 -27.90
C SER A 739 -4.37 -21.81 -28.68
N GLY A 740 -5.63 -21.52 -28.99
CA GLY A 740 -6.56 -22.44 -29.67
C GLY A 740 -7.20 -23.51 -28.79
N THR A 741 -6.74 -23.69 -27.53
CA THR A 741 -7.39 -24.59 -26.55
C THR A 741 -8.20 -23.84 -25.50
N THR A 742 -7.71 -22.68 -25.06
CA THR A 742 -8.47 -21.77 -24.19
C THR A 742 -9.46 -20.97 -25.01
N LYS A 743 -10.76 -21.09 -24.68
CA LYS A 743 -11.87 -20.39 -25.35
C LYS A 743 -12.24 -19.09 -24.63
N GLN A 744 -12.03 -19.04 -23.31
CA GLN A 744 -12.41 -17.90 -22.48
C GLN A 744 -11.28 -17.50 -21.53
N ALA A 745 -11.09 -16.20 -21.34
CA ALA A 745 -10.22 -15.68 -20.32
C ALA A 745 -10.90 -14.52 -19.58
N TYR A 746 -10.59 -14.37 -18.30
CA TYR A 746 -11.09 -13.28 -17.48
C TYR A 746 -9.93 -12.51 -16.85
N ILE A 747 -9.98 -11.19 -16.90
CA ILE A 747 -9.11 -10.30 -16.12
C ILE A 747 -9.89 -9.77 -14.94
N LEU A 748 -9.38 -10.00 -13.73
CA LEU A 748 -9.96 -9.50 -12.50
C LEU A 748 -9.27 -8.19 -12.10
N GLY A 749 -10.06 -7.16 -11.89
CA GLY A 749 -9.59 -5.84 -11.50
C GLY A 749 -9.44 -4.85 -12.64
N GLY A 750 -9.38 -3.56 -12.29
CA GLY A 750 -9.35 -2.46 -13.24
C GLY A 750 -8.00 -2.25 -13.94
N THR A 751 -7.96 -1.26 -14.83
CA THR A 751 -6.75 -0.92 -15.61
C THR A 751 -5.59 -0.38 -14.76
N GLY A 752 -5.86 0.06 -13.53
CA GLY A 752 -4.85 0.48 -12.57
C GLY A 752 -4.00 -0.65 -11.99
N VAL A 753 -4.49 -1.91 -12.02
CA VAL A 753 -3.77 -3.10 -11.51
C VAL A 753 -3.30 -4.03 -12.62
N ILE A 754 -4.04 -4.12 -13.73
CA ILE A 754 -3.61 -4.79 -14.96
C ILE A 754 -3.89 -3.84 -16.13
N THR A 755 -2.84 -3.27 -16.72
CA THR A 755 -2.98 -2.23 -17.75
C THR A 755 -3.65 -2.74 -19.03
N SER A 756 -4.24 -1.82 -19.82
CA SER A 756 -4.76 -2.15 -21.15
C SER A 756 -3.68 -2.68 -22.11
N THR A 757 -2.42 -2.28 -21.93
CA THR A 757 -1.29 -2.81 -22.70
C THR A 757 -1.04 -4.28 -22.35
N THR A 758 -1.07 -4.62 -21.06
CA THR A 758 -0.94 -5.99 -20.58
C THR A 758 -2.10 -6.85 -21.06
N GLU A 759 -3.33 -6.33 -20.99
CA GLU A 759 -4.53 -6.99 -21.54
C GLU A 759 -4.39 -7.32 -23.04
N LYS A 760 -3.95 -6.36 -23.86
CA LYS A 760 -3.66 -6.62 -25.29
C LYS A 760 -2.61 -7.71 -25.48
N THR A 761 -1.59 -7.73 -24.63
CA THR A 761 -0.53 -8.74 -24.67
C THR A 761 -1.09 -10.14 -24.35
N LEU A 762 -1.91 -10.26 -23.29
CA LEU A 762 -2.56 -11.51 -22.91
C LEU A 762 -3.48 -12.02 -24.02
N GLY A 763 -4.30 -11.13 -24.60
CA GLY A 763 -5.16 -11.48 -25.72
C GLY A 763 -4.38 -11.98 -26.94
N SER A 764 -3.27 -11.31 -27.27
CA SER A 764 -2.39 -11.70 -28.39
C SER A 764 -1.71 -13.05 -28.19
N LEU A 765 -1.41 -13.43 -26.94
CA LEU A 765 -0.78 -14.72 -26.63
C LEU A 765 -1.76 -15.90 -26.76
N LEU A 766 -3.05 -15.67 -26.54
CA LEU A 766 -4.08 -16.72 -26.47
C LEU A 766 -4.92 -16.84 -27.76
N THR A 767 -4.86 -15.84 -28.63
CA THR A 767 -5.52 -15.90 -29.93
C THR A 767 -4.73 -16.83 -30.87
N PRO A 768 -5.37 -17.78 -31.57
CA PRO A 768 -4.73 -18.58 -32.62
C PRO A 768 -4.09 -17.66 -33.68
N GLN A 769 -2.83 -17.92 -34.03
CA GLN A 769 -2.14 -17.23 -35.13
C GLN A 769 -2.42 -17.87 -36.48
#